data_AF-A0A1X7V4T0-F1
#
_entry.id   AF-A0A1X7V4T0-F1
#
_cell.length_a   1.000
_cell.length_b   1.000
_cell.length_c   1.000
_cell.angle_alpha   90.00
_cell.angle_beta   90.00
_cell.angle_gamma   90.00
#
_symmetry.space_group_name_H-M   'P 1'
#
loop_
_entity.id
_entity.type
_entity.pdbx_description
1 polymer ?
#
loop_
_entity_poly.entity_id
_entity_poly.type
_entity_poly.pdbx_seq_one_letter_code
_entity_poly.pdbx_strand_id
1 'polypeptide(L)'
;MAATTIKLSTDVKNIVDKLEDLGKQLRENRYLFAEEFGASANSVISAMKELDKIRVHAHQLLEGETIMASALRHKLNTHVSKLQAEAAAAVISARQSNQARLSELQTQVTLMSEEASSLLKRHEVVGLHNDVLLPQLKQLQAAHSDKVKILNEKMLERAGMQIFLNETIEQLDDTGSKILDIEEEIHILQDNLKLKRQHISKEREELLKSLEGTKMQLNQQNEENRDLKNDLHVEEYESAQVELSVKESVASIENVKREISSLIVTQNQLKSEAMSKEVEKRSLIQDGERIKKDMELFGYQHSVKKKQAEEIINQLIAEVELADTESKKLKDVYKAVKSEWKVANEDYDSISYSLNAVKESVASAKESLMRESEEGVKLETEKNELEFRLTQIQETHKVNVQLFKEEITEYKDKLAHEHKIRQSAEENYKDLELLIQQQLLDQSEIMTTLNMKLKESKKAGDTLHSKIVTLDNSISQCETSIERLNKEISERKSHLSRRSTQLEEQLNILEESIAELTDDIKDATDQLLEAEPLRDSLEEEYASAMEEYEESKRIMIELKNKRSGLSDACQRLERELEKIHIPQAHLRMETLRCRTYARKNLRERKVIVDDLEEKLREKRTKLNTILFHNDRIREASKKLEKECNGYASYSEGSAEREKRLIGRLEQMKTDLEKQWQESKELAKVYHERDSGIVETLTSLQEKSSKQMKELSVVSSQFTQEMNIFNKFLLRLSKRKK
;
A
#
# COMPACT_ATOMS: atom_id res chain seq x y z
N MET A 1 -150.72 27.21 0.82
CA MET A 1 -152.02 27.29 0.13
C MET A 1 -153.10 27.43 1.19
N ALA A 2 -153.72 28.60 1.32
CA ALA A 2 -154.94 28.79 2.10
C ALA A 2 -156.01 29.29 1.12
N ALA A 3 -157.13 28.59 1.03
CA ALA A 3 -158.20 28.95 0.10
C ALA A 3 -158.98 30.14 0.68
N THR A 4 -158.54 31.36 0.35
CA THR A 4 -159.20 32.58 0.84
C THR A 4 -160.50 32.80 0.08
N THR A 5 -161.61 32.41 0.68
CA THR A 5 -162.97 32.64 0.17
C THR A 5 -163.17 34.13 -0.08
N ILE A 6 -163.32 34.51 -1.36
CA ILE A 6 -163.36 35.91 -1.79
C ILE A 6 -164.62 36.59 -1.20
N LYS A 7 -164.42 37.41 -0.17
CA LYS A 7 -165.44 38.37 0.26
C LYS A 7 -165.50 39.48 -0.80
N LEU A 8 -166.68 39.67 -1.39
CA LEU A 8 -166.98 40.85 -2.21
C LEU A 8 -166.61 42.13 -1.45
N SER A 9 -166.04 43.11 -2.16
CA SER A 9 -165.76 44.44 -1.61
C SER A 9 -166.99 44.99 -0.89
N THR A 10 -166.85 45.60 0.28
CA THR A 10 -168.00 46.08 1.08
C THR A 10 -168.93 46.97 0.25
N ASP A 11 -168.36 47.84 -0.59
CA ASP A 11 -169.12 48.73 -1.48
C ASP A 11 -169.80 47.98 -2.63
N VAL A 12 -169.11 47.03 -3.26
CA VAL A 12 -169.68 46.21 -4.35
C VAL A 12 -170.80 45.32 -3.81
N LYS A 13 -170.63 44.76 -2.62
CA LYS A 13 -171.67 43.97 -1.94
C LYS A 13 -172.89 44.86 -1.63
N ASN A 14 -172.69 46.04 -1.05
CA ASN A 14 -173.77 46.99 -0.77
C ASN A 14 -174.53 47.43 -2.05
N ILE A 15 -173.83 47.54 -3.19
CA ILE A 15 -174.46 47.86 -4.49
C ILE A 15 -175.24 46.66 -5.04
N VAL A 16 -174.68 45.45 -4.97
CA VAL A 16 -175.37 44.20 -5.37
C VAL A 16 -176.61 43.97 -4.52
N ASP A 17 -176.51 44.04 -3.19
CA ASP A 17 -177.63 43.83 -2.28
C ASP A 17 -178.76 44.85 -2.55
N LYS A 18 -178.42 46.13 -2.81
CA LYS A 18 -179.39 47.17 -3.21
C LYS A 18 -180.03 46.91 -4.57
N LEU A 19 -179.29 46.41 -5.56
CA LEU A 19 -179.83 46.07 -6.89
C LEU A 19 -180.73 44.83 -6.83
N GLU A 20 -180.40 43.84 -5.99
CA GLU A 20 -181.24 42.67 -5.73
C GLU A 20 -182.56 43.08 -5.04
N ASP A 21 -182.53 44.01 -4.07
CA ASP A 21 -183.75 44.51 -3.41
C ASP A 21 -184.60 45.42 -4.31
N LEU A 22 -184.00 46.30 -5.12
CA LEU A 22 -184.72 47.04 -6.17
C LEU A 22 -185.40 46.08 -7.17
N GLY A 23 -184.69 45.03 -7.56
CA GLY A 23 -185.20 43.96 -8.44
C GLY A 23 -186.30 43.09 -7.81
N LYS A 24 -186.49 43.10 -6.48
CA LYS A 24 -187.64 42.50 -5.80
C LYS A 24 -188.80 43.48 -5.72
N GLN A 25 -188.57 44.70 -5.24
CA GLN A 25 -189.60 45.74 -5.10
C GLN A 25 -190.32 46.06 -6.42
N LEU A 26 -189.60 46.04 -7.55
CA LEU A 26 -190.20 46.25 -8.88
C LEU A 26 -191.09 45.08 -9.33
N ARG A 27 -190.80 43.85 -8.89
CA ARG A 27 -191.62 42.66 -9.20
C ARG A 27 -192.89 42.56 -8.35
N GLU A 28 -192.84 42.94 -7.09
CA GLU A 28 -194.02 42.90 -6.19
C GLU A 28 -195.08 43.94 -6.58
N ASN A 29 -194.68 45.11 -7.07
CA ASN A 29 -195.60 46.23 -7.36
C ASN A 29 -196.29 46.18 -8.75
N ARG A 30 -196.17 45.09 -9.51
CA ARG A 30 -196.82 44.88 -10.83
C ARG A 30 -196.66 46.05 -11.83
N TYR A 31 -195.49 46.68 -11.89
CA TYR A 31 -195.17 47.62 -12.96
C TYR A 31 -194.91 46.87 -14.28
N LEU A 32 -195.40 47.42 -15.40
CA LEU A 32 -195.35 46.82 -16.75
C LEU A 32 -193.94 46.53 -17.31
N PHE A 33 -192.87 46.93 -16.61
CA PHE A 33 -191.47 46.81 -17.03
C PHE A 33 -190.62 45.93 -16.09
N ALA A 34 -191.24 45.16 -15.18
CA ALA A 34 -190.54 44.44 -14.12
C ALA A 34 -189.57 43.34 -14.60
N GLU A 35 -189.83 42.69 -15.75
CA GLU A 35 -188.99 41.59 -16.25
C GLU A 35 -187.72 42.09 -16.94
N GLU A 36 -187.82 43.08 -17.85
CA GLU A 36 -186.67 43.66 -18.55
C GLU A 36 -185.67 44.30 -17.57
N PHE A 37 -186.17 45.02 -16.57
CA PHE A 37 -185.32 45.65 -15.56
C PHE A 37 -184.66 44.60 -14.65
N GLY A 38 -185.35 43.50 -14.34
CA GLY A 38 -184.79 42.37 -13.59
C GLY A 38 -183.66 41.65 -14.34
N ALA A 39 -183.80 41.47 -15.65
CA ALA A 39 -182.75 40.90 -16.50
C ALA A 39 -181.52 41.83 -16.58
N SER A 40 -181.74 43.14 -16.77
CA SER A 40 -180.66 44.14 -16.80
C SER A 40 -179.92 44.23 -15.46
N ALA A 41 -180.63 44.28 -14.32
CA ALA A 41 -180.04 44.30 -13.00
C ALA A 41 -179.19 43.05 -12.73
N ASN A 42 -179.67 41.86 -13.09
CA ASN A 42 -178.91 40.61 -12.95
C ASN A 42 -177.64 40.59 -13.81
N SER A 43 -177.69 41.15 -15.03
CA SER A 43 -176.51 41.31 -15.89
C SER A 43 -175.44 42.21 -15.24
N VAL A 44 -175.86 43.37 -14.70
CA VAL A 44 -174.98 44.29 -13.98
C VAL A 44 -174.39 43.63 -12.73
N ILE A 45 -175.20 42.90 -11.93
CA ILE A 45 -174.73 42.15 -10.76
C ILE A 45 -173.68 41.08 -11.15
N SER A 46 -173.89 40.37 -12.25
CA SER A 46 -172.93 39.38 -12.77
C SER A 46 -171.60 40.05 -13.16
N ALA A 47 -171.67 41.13 -13.95
CA ALA A 47 -170.50 41.90 -14.35
C ALA A 47 -169.73 42.49 -13.14
N MET A 48 -170.43 43.03 -12.14
CA MET A 48 -169.78 43.52 -10.91
C MET A 48 -169.09 42.39 -10.12
N LYS A 49 -169.71 41.21 -10.01
CA LYS A 49 -169.12 40.02 -9.36
C LYS A 49 -167.90 39.49 -10.13
N GLU A 50 -167.88 39.61 -11.45
CA GLU A 50 -166.73 39.24 -12.30
C GLU A 50 -165.58 40.25 -12.21
N LEU A 51 -165.89 41.55 -12.26
CA LEU A 51 -164.91 42.62 -12.15
C LEU A 51 -164.21 42.62 -10.77
N ASP A 52 -164.93 42.32 -9.69
CA ASP A 52 -164.33 42.17 -8.36
C ASP A 52 -163.42 40.91 -8.26
N LYS A 53 -163.77 39.80 -8.92
CA LYS A 53 -162.87 38.63 -9.03
C LYS A 53 -161.57 38.98 -9.76
N ILE A 54 -161.66 39.69 -10.89
CA ILE A 54 -160.49 40.14 -11.66
C ILE A 54 -159.62 41.07 -10.80
N ARG A 55 -160.22 42.03 -10.10
CA ARG A 55 -159.52 42.94 -9.17
C ARG A 55 -158.76 42.17 -8.09
N VAL A 56 -159.40 41.20 -7.43
CA VAL A 56 -158.78 40.38 -6.38
C VAL A 56 -157.65 39.52 -6.94
N HIS A 57 -157.83 38.93 -8.12
CA HIS A 57 -156.78 38.13 -8.77
C HIS A 57 -155.56 38.97 -9.16
N ALA A 58 -155.78 40.17 -9.72
CA ALA A 58 -154.70 41.11 -10.06
C ALA A 58 -153.91 41.55 -8.81
N HIS A 59 -154.60 41.82 -7.69
CA HIS A 59 -153.92 42.12 -6.41
C HIS A 59 -153.08 40.94 -5.90
N GLN A 60 -153.57 39.70 -5.99
CA GLN A 60 -152.81 38.51 -5.58
C GLN A 60 -151.54 38.30 -6.41
N LEU A 61 -151.60 38.54 -7.72
CA LEU A 61 -150.43 38.49 -8.60
C LEU A 61 -149.41 39.59 -8.25
N LEU A 62 -149.87 40.83 -8.09
CA LEU A 62 -149.02 41.96 -7.67
C LEU A 62 -148.36 41.73 -6.31
N GLU A 63 -149.09 41.17 -5.34
CA GLU A 63 -148.54 40.83 -4.02
C GLU A 63 -147.49 39.71 -4.13
N GLY A 64 -147.77 38.66 -4.91
CA GLY A 64 -146.81 37.59 -5.21
C GLY A 64 -145.52 38.07 -5.88
N GLU A 65 -145.64 38.92 -6.91
CA GLU A 65 -144.49 39.53 -7.58
C GLU A 65 -143.72 40.48 -6.64
N THR A 66 -144.41 41.27 -5.82
CA THR A 66 -143.78 42.18 -4.86
C THR A 66 -143.00 41.40 -3.80
N ILE A 67 -143.54 40.28 -3.31
CA ILE A 67 -142.85 39.38 -2.37
C ILE A 67 -141.64 38.71 -3.03
N MET A 68 -141.75 38.22 -4.28
CA MET A 68 -140.61 37.64 -4.99
C MET A 68 -139.52 38.67 -5.29
N ALA A 69 -139.88 39.88 -5.73
CA ALA A 69 -138.95 40.98 -5.97
C ALA A 69 -138.26 41.43 -4.66
N SER A 70 -138.99 41.48 -3.55
CA SER A 70 -138.44 41.72 -2.21
C SER A 70 -137.43 40.65 -1.80
N ALA A 71 -137.79 39.36 -1.93
CA ALA A 71 -136.92 38.23 -1.61
C ALA A 71 -135.66 38.20 -2.50
N LEU A 72 -135.78 38.53 -3.79
CA LEU A 72 -134.65 38.65 -4.71
C LEU A 72 -133.74 39.83 -4.34
N ARG A 73 -134.29 41.02 -4.02
CA ARG A 73 -133.50 42.17 -3.54
C ARG A 73 -132.76 41.85 -2.25
N HIS A 74 -133.42 41.18 -1.29
CA HIS A 74 -132.77 40.72 -0.06
C HIS A 74 -131.62 39.75 -0.37
N LYS A 75 -131.86 38.72 -1.19
CA LYS A 75 -130.80 37.77 -1.58
C LYS A 75 -129.63 38.47 -2.26
N LEU A 76 -129.90 39.35 -3.24
CA LEU A 76 -128.87 40.08 -3.96
C LEU A 76 -127.98 40.91 -3.01
N ASN A 77 -128.60 41.72 -2.13
CA ASN A 77 -127.86 42.49 -1.13
C ASN A 77 -127.06 41.59 -0.18
N THR A 78 -127.64 40.48 0.28
CA THR A 78 -126.96 39.54 1.20
C THR A 78 -125.76 38.87 0.53
N HIS A 79 -125.86 38.50 -0.75
CA HIS A 79 -124.75 37.91 -1.49
C HIS A 79 -123.63 38.92 -1.75
N VAL A 80 -123.93 40.18 -2.06
CA VAL A 80 -122.92 41.24 -2.20
C VAL A 80 -122.16 41.43 -0.89
N SER A 81 -122.86 41.55 0.26
CA SER A 81 -122.19 41.68 1.57
C SER A 81 -121.34 40.45 1.93
N LYS A 82 -121.79 39.24 1.60
CA LYS A 82 -121.01 38.01 1.82
C LYS A 82 -119.75 37.96 0.95
N LEU A 83 -119.86 38.27 -0.34
CA LEU A 83 -118.70 38.31 -1.26
C LEU A 83 -117.70 39.40 -0.85
N GLN A 84 -118.17 40.56 -0.37
CA GLN A 84 -117.30 41.61 0.18
C GLN A 84 -116.58 41.15 1.45
N ALA A 85 -117.26 40.45 2.36
CA ALA A 85 -116.65 39.90 3.57
C ALA A 85 -115.63 38.80 3.26
N GLU A 86 -115.93 37.92 2.30
CA GLU A 86 -115.04 36.85 1.84
C GLU A 86 -113.80 37.41 1.12
N ALA A 87 -113.97 38.40 0.23
CA ALA A 87 -112.86 39.10 -0.41
C ALA A 87 -111.99 39.84 0.62
N ALA A 88 -112.59 40.49 1.62
CA ALA A 88 -111.85 41.14 2.70
C ALA A 88 -111.06 40.11 3.54
N ALA A 89 -111.66 38.97 3.88
CA ALA A 89 -110.98 37.88 4.59
C ALA A 89 -109.82 37.29 3.79
N ALA A 90 -110.00 37.07 2.48
CA ALA A 90 -108.94 36.61 1.58
C ALA A 90 -107.78 37.64 1.47
N VAL A 91 -108.09 38.93 1.38
CA VAL A 91 -107.08 40.01 1.38
C VAL A 91 -106.35 40.09 2.72
N ILE A 92 -107.04 39.92 3.85
CA ILE A 92 -106.40 39.89 5.19
C ILE A 92 -105.49 38.67 5.31
N SER A 93 -105.95 37.49 4.90
CA SER A 93 -105.13 36.26 4.90
C SER A 93 -103.90 36.38 4.00
N ALA A 94 -104.06 36.92 2.78
CA ALA A 94 -102.93 37.20 1.89
C ALA A 94 -101.96 38.25 2.46
N ARG A 95 -102.46 39.28 3.14
CA ARG A 95 -101.61 40.26 3.85
C ARG A 95 -100.85 39.62 5.01
N GLN A 96 -101.50 38.80 5.82
CA GLN A 96 -100.87 38.08 6.93
C GLN A 96 -99.82 37.08 6.43
N SER A 97 -100.12 36.35 5.35
CA SER A 97 -99.18 35.42 4.71
C SER A 97 -97.97 36.16 4.11
N ASN A 98 -98.19 37.27 3.40
CA ASN A 98 -97.10 38.11 2.90
C ASN A 98 -96.30 38.75 4.04
N GLN A 99 -96.94 39.18 5.12
CA GLN A 99 -96.25 39.74 6.29
C GLN A 99 -95.40 38.68 6.98
N ALA A 100 -95.92 37.46 7.17
CA ALA A 100 -95.16 36.33 7.71
C ALA A 100 -93.94 36.00 6.84
N ARG A 101 -94.12 35.92 5.52
CA ARG A 101 -93.04 35.67 4.56
C ARG A 101 -92.03 36.82 4.48
N LEU A 102 -92.46 38.07 4.65
CA LEU A 102 -91.56 39.22 4.76
C LEU A 102 -90.77 39.20 6.07
N SER A 103 -91.39 38.83 7.20
CA SER A 103 -90.65 38.65 8.46
C SER A 103 -89.68 37.48 8.40
N GLU A 104 -90.06 36.37 7.75
CA GLU A 104 -89.18 35.22 7.52
C GLU A 104 -87.96 35.61 6.65
N LEU A 105 -88.20 36.31 5.53
CA LEU A 105 -87.12 36.84 4.69
C LEU A 105 -86.25 37.87 5.43
N GLN A 106 -86.84 38.72 6.28
CA GLN A 106 -86.07 39.64 7.13
C GLN A 106 -85.20 38.87 8.12
N THR A 107 -85.72 37.85 8.80
CA THR A 107 -84.91 37.01 9.71
C THR A 107 -83.83 36.22 8.99
N GLN A 108 -84.09 35.71 7.78
CA GLN A 108 -83.07 35.07 6.94
C GLN A 108 -81.99 36.05 6.52
N VAL A 109 -82.35 37.28 6.14
CA VAL A 109 -81.39 38.33 5.77
C VAL A 109 -80.56 38.79 6.97
N THR A 110 -81.15 38.93 8.17
CA THR A 110 -80.37 39.26 9.37
C THR A 110 -79.44 38.11 9.76
N LEU A 111 -79.90 36.86 9.74
CA LEU A 111 -79.06 35.68 10.00
C LEU A 111 -77.91 35.59 8.98
N MET A 112 -78.18 35.72 7.68
CA MET A 112 -77.13 35.75 6.66
C MET A 112 -76.15 36.92 6.84
N SER A 113 -76.62 38.08 7.31
CA SER A 113 -75.76 39.24 7.62
C SER A 113 -74.89 39.00 8.85
N GLU A 114 -75.44 38.36 9.89
CA GLU A 114 -74.70 37.97 11.10
C GLU A 114 -73.66 36.89 10.77
N GLU A 115 -74.05 35.84 10.04
CA GLU A 115 -73.15 34.81 9.52
C GLU A 115 -72.03 35.41 8.66
N ALA A 116 -72.36 36.27 7.69
CA ALA A 116 -71.36 36.95 6.86
C ALA A 116 -70.41 37.81 7.71
N SER A 117 -70.90 38.52 8.73
CA SER A 117 -70.05 39.29 9.64
C SER A 117 -69.13 38.40 10.49
N SER A 118 -69.62 37.21 10.90
CA SER A 118 -68.84 36.23 11.65
C SER A 118 -67.77 35.57 10.79
N LEU A 119 -68.07 35.29 9.51
CA LEU A 119 -67.15 34.74 8.53
C LEU A 119 -66.08 35.76 8.13
N LEU A 120 -66.42 37.04 8.00
CA LEU A 120 -65.44 38.12 7.78
C LEU A 120 -64.48 38.26 8.96
N LYS A 121 -64.99 38.32 10.20
CA LYS A 121 -64.14 38.32 11.41
C LYS A 121 -63.25 37.07 11.49
N ARG A 122 -63.79 35.89 11.14
CA ARG A 122 -63.01 34.65 11.09
C ARG A 122 -61.94 34.69 9.99
N HIS A 123 -62.24 35.26 8.83
CA HIS A 123 -61.27 35.46 7.75
C HIS A 123 -60.16 36.42 8.15
N GLU A 124 -60.47 37.54 8.82
CA GLU A 124 -59.47 38.47 9.37
C GLU A 124 -58.57 37.77 10.40
N VAL A 125 -59.14 37.03 11.34
CA VAL A 125 -58.37 36.25 12.33
C VAL A 125 -57.48 35.21 11.66
N VAL A 126 -57.97 34.48 10.65
CA VAL A 126 -57.17 33.51 9.89
C VAL A 126 -56.08 34.20 9.07
N GLY A 127 -56.36 35.37 8.49
CA GLY A 127 -55.37 36.22 7.81
C GLY A 127 -54.22 36.61 8.73
N LEU A 128 -54.54 37.15 9.91
CA LEU A 128 -53.55 37.51 10.94
C LEU A 128 -52.72 36.30 11.40
N HIS A 129 -53.33 35.13 11.56
CA HIS A 129 -52.58 33.90 11.88
C HIS A 129 -51.67 33.47 10.72
N ASN A 130 -52.13 33.57 9.47
CA ASN A 130 -51.34 33.23 8.29
C ASN A 130 -50.15 34.19 8.10
N ASP A 131 -50.34 35.49 8.36
CA ASP A 131 -49.30 36.51 8.31
C ASP A 131 -48.22 36.31 9.39
N VAL A 132 -48.55 35.65 10.51
CA VAL A 132 -47.58 35.22 11.53
C VAL A 132 -46.92 33.89 11.20
N LEU A 133 -47.69 32.92 10.67
CA LEU A 133 -47.20 31.58 10.33
C LEU A 133 -46.30 31.57 9.09
N LEU A 134 -46.54 32.43 8.09
CA LEU A 134 -45.75 32.44 6.85
C LEU A 134 -44.28 32.87 7.08
N PRO A 135 -43.97 33.90 7.90
CA PRO A 135 -42.60 34.17 8.37
C PRO A 135 -41.99 33.02 9.17
N GLN A 136 -42.75 32.40 10.08
CA GLN A 136 -42.25 31.26 10.88
C GLN A 136 -41.91 30.06 9.98
N LEU A 137 -42.73 29.76 8.97
CA LEU A 137 -42.47 28.71 8.00
C LEU A 137 -41.25 29.02 7.14
N LYS A 138 -41.04 30.27 6.73
CA LYS A 138 -39.81 30.69 6.02
C LYS A 138 -38.57 30.59 6.92
N GLN A 139 -38.66 30.97 8.19
CA GLN A 139 -37.57 30.80 9.17
C GLN A 139 -37.26 29.32 9.41
N LEU A 140 -38.29 28.47 9.53
CA LEU A 140 -38.14 27.03 9.68
C LEU A 140 -37.53 26.39 8.42
N GLN A 141 -37.93 26.82 7.23
CA GLN A 141 -37.33 26.38 5.96
C GLN A 141 -35.86 26.81 5.83
N ALA A 142 -35.50 28.03 6.23
CA ALA A 142 -34.12 28.49 6.28
C ALA A 142 -33.29 27.67 7.27
N ALA A 143 -33.75 27.55 8.52
CA ALA A 143 -33.09 26.75 9.55
C ALA A 143 -32.97 25.26 9.17
N HIS A 144 -33.95 24.71 8.46
CA HIS A 144 -33.86 23.35 7.90
C HIS A 144 -32.84 23.27 6.76
N SER A 145 -32.83 24.24 5.83
CA SER A 145 -31.83 24.30 4.76
C SER A 145 -30.40 24.41 5.32
N ASP A 146 -30.19 25.22 6.35
CA ASP A 146 -28.88 25.36 6.99
C ASP A 146 -28.48 24.11 7.76
N LYS A 147 -29.41 23.43 8.44
CA LYS A 147 -29.15 22.09 9.02
C LYS A 147 -28.80 21.05 7.96
N VAL A 148 -29.42 21.09 6.79
CA VAL A 148 -29.08 20.19 5.65
C VAL A 148 -27.70 20.53 5.08
N LYS A 149 -27.32 21.81 4.98
CA LYS A 149 -25.95 22.20 4.59
C LYS A 149 -24.92 21.68 5.59
N ILE A 150 -25.12 21.92 6.89
CA ILE A 150 -24.24 21.42 7.96
C ILE A 150 -24.15 19.88 7.94
N LEU A 151 -25.26 19.18 7.65
CA LEU A 151 -25.25 17.73 7.53
C LEU A 151 -24.45 17.26 6.29
N ASN A 152 -24.60 17.93 5.15
CA ASN A 152 -23.86 17.64 3.93
C ASN A 152 -22.36 17.94 4.09
N GLU A 153 -22.01 19.05 4.72
CA GLU A 153 -20.63 19.41 5.11
C GLU A 153 -20.02 18.33 6.00
N LYS A 154 -20.74 17.89 7.05
CA LYS A 154 -20.29 16.79 7.93
C LYS A 154 -20.22 15.43 7.21
N MET A 155 -21.08 15.16 6.24
CA MET A 155 -20.99 13.93 5.43
C MET A 155 -19.78 13.99 4.49
N LEU A 156 -19.46 15.15 3.93
CA LEU A 156 -18.30 15.37 3.07
C LEU A 156 -16.99 15.33 3.88
N GLU A 157 -16.95 15.96 5.05
CA GLU A 157 -15.85 15.89 6.01
C GLU A 157 -15.62 14.44 6.47
N ARG A 158 -16.69 13.71 6.84
CA ARG A 158 -16.60 12.28 7.20
C ARG A 158 -16.15 11.40 6.04
N ALA A 159 -16.58 11.69 4.81
CA ALA A 159 -16.10 10.99 3.62
C ALA A 159 -14.61 11.29 3.36
N GLY A 160 -14.18 12.55 3.51
CA GLY A 160 -12.77 12.95 3.43
C GLY A 160 -11.91 12.29 4.50
N MET A 161 -12.37 12.26 5.75
CA MET A 161 -11.69 11.53 6.84
C MET A 161 -11.65 10.02 6.59
N GLN A 162 -12.68 9.42 5.96
CA GLN A 162 -12.66 8.00 5.60
C GLN A 162 -11.71 7.71 4.44
N ILE A 163 -11.61 8.60 3.45
CA ILE A 163 -10.63 8.52 2.36
C ILE A 163 -9.22 8.63 2.95
N PHE A 164 -8.95 9.67 3.74
CA PHE A 164 -7.67 9.85 4.42
C PHE A 164 -7.32 8.66 5.34
N LEU A 165 -8.29 8.12 6.09
CA LEU A 165 -8.07 6.93 6.89
C LEU A 165 -7.68 5.73 6.02
N ASN A 166 -8.39 5.49 4.91
CA ASN A 166 -8.06 4.42 3.98
C ASN A 166 -6.67 4.62 3.34
N GLU A 167 -6.32 5.85 2.94
CA GLU A 167 -5.00 6.21 2.41
C GLU A 167 -3.90 6.00 3.46
N THR A 168 -4.14 6.34 4.74
CA THR A 168 -3.18 6.04 5.82
C THR A 168 -3.07 4.56 6.14
N ILE A 169 -4.13 3.76 5.95
CA ILE A 169 -4.08 2.30 6.07
C ILE A 169 -3.29 1.70 4.90
N GLU A 170 -3.55 2.16 3.68
CA GLU A 170 -2.81 1.73 2.48
C GLU A 170 -1.33 2.09 2.62
N GLN A 171 -0.99 3.30 3.06
CA GLN A 171 0.39 3.69 3.42
C GLN A 171 0.98 2.84 4.55
N LEU A 172 0.19 2.47 5.56
CA LEU A 172 0.65 1.62 6.65
C LEU A 172 0.98 0.22 6.13
N ASP A 173 0.12 -0.39 5.31
CA ASP A 173 0.34 -1.69 4.67
C ASP A 173 1.55 -1.63 3.72
N ASP A 174 1.71 -0.55 2.96
CA ASP A 174 2.88 -0.28 2.11
C ASP A 174 4.18 -0.18 2.93
N THR A 175 4.14 0.46 4.10
CA THR A 175 5.30 0.49 5.02
C THR A 175 5.51 -0.85 5.71
N GLY A 176 4.45 -1.61 6.00
CA GLY A 176 4.52 -2.97 6.55
C GLY A 176 5.18 -3.93 5.57
N SER A 177 4.84 -3.87 4.29
CA SER A 177 5.52 -4.63 3.23
C SER A 177 6.99 -4.24 3.15
N LYS A 178 7.32 -2.93 3.12
CA LYS A 178 8.72 -2.46 3.10
C LYS A 178 9.50 -2.88 4.35
N ILE A 179 8.85 -2.96 5.51
CA ILE A 179 9.47 -3.48 6.74
C ILE A 179 9.74 -4.98 6.60
N LEU A 180 8.79 -5.77 6.09
CA LEU A 180 8.99 -7.20 5.82
C LEU A 180 10.12 -7.45 4.81
N ASP A 181 10.17 -6.68 3.72
CA ASP A 181 11.25 -6.74 2.73
C ASP A 181 12.61 -6.44 3.38
N ILE A 182 12.69 -5.40 4.23
CA ILE A 182 13.90 -5.05 4.98
C ILE A 182 14.24 -6.11 6.03
N GLU A 183 13.26 -6.75 6.66
CA GLU A 183 13.47 -7.85 7.61
C GLU A 183 14.01 -9.10 6.90
N GLU A 184 13.51 -9.44 5.71
CA GLU A 184 14.08 -10.49 4.85
C GLU A 184 15.51 -10.13 4.40
N GLU A 185 15.76 -8.90 3.95
CA GLU A 185 17.11 -8.43 3.60
C GLU A 185 18.07 -8.50 4.80
N ILE A 186 17.62 -8.13 6.00
CA ILE A 186 18.38 -8.27 7.24
C ILE A 186 18.67 -9.75 7.54
N HIS A 187 17.69 -10.64 7.35
CA HIS A 187 17.89 -12.09 7.53
C HIS A 187 18.92 -12.65 6.55
N ILE A 188 18.82 -12.28 5.27
CA ILE A 188 19.76 -12.62 4.21
C ILE A 188 21.16 -12.06 4.53
N LEU A 189 21.27 -10.81 5.02
CA LEU A 189 22.53 -10.21 5.44
C LEU A 189 23.13 -10.91 6.68
N GLN A 190 22.31 -11.31 7.65
CA GLN A 190 22.76 -12.08 8.81
C GLN A 190 23.31 -13.44 8.41
N ASP A 191 22.65 -14.16 7.50
CA ASP A 191 23.14 -15.45 7.02
C ASP A 191 24.39 -15.30 6.12
N ASN A 192 24.45 -14.26 5.28
CA ASN A 192 25.69 -13.89 4.57
C ASN A 192 26.84 -13.54 5.54
N LEU A 193 26.55 -12.89 6.68
CA LEU A 193 27.55 -12.63 7.72
C LEU A 193 27.97 -13.92 8.47
N LYS A 194 27.06 -14.86 8.71
CA LYS A 194 27.41 -16.20 9.23
C LYS A 194 28.32 -16.94 8.25
N LEU A 195 27.98 -16.95 6.96
CA LEU A 195 28.78 -17.58 5.91
C LEU A 195 30.17 -16.93 5.78
N LYS A 196 30.26 -15.59 5.79
CA LYS A 196 31.54 -14.87 5.81
C LYS A 196 32.36 -15.18 7.07
N ARG A 197 31.75 -15.26 8.25
CA ARG A 197 32.44 -15.67 9.49
C ARG A 197 32.94 -17.11 9.41
N GLN A 198 32.18 -18.03 8.81
CA GLN A 198 32.62 -19.40 8.56
C GLN A 198 33.77 -19.47 7.55
N HIS A 199 33.74 -18.66 6.49
CA HIS A 199 34.84 -18.55 5.52
C HIS A 199 36.12 -18.05 6.19
N ILE A 200 36.05 -16.93 6.90
CA ILE A 200 37.17 -16.36 7.67
C ILE A 200 37.70 -17.35 8.72
N SER A 201 36.82 -18.15 9.33
CA SER A 201 37.24 -19.19 10.27
C SER A 201 38.01 -20.33 9.58
N LYS A 202 37.61 -20.74 8.37
CA LYS A 202 38.31 -21.76 7.57
C LYS A 202 39.65 -21.24 7.04
N GLU A 203 39.68 -20.04 6.46
CA GLU A 203 40.92 -19.36 6.07
C GLU A 203 41.85 -19.19 7.26
N ARG A 204 41.33 -18.85 8.45
CA ARG A 204 42.15 -18.77 9.67
C ARG A 204 42.71 -20.13 10.10
N GLU A 205 41.97 -21.22 9.96
CA GLU A 205 42.50 -22.57 10.21
C GLU A 205 43.56 -22.98 9.17
N GLU A 206 43.36 -22.64 7.90
CA GLU A 206 44.32 -22.92 6.82
C GLU A 206 45.60 -22.09 6.98
N LEU A 207 45.46 -20.80 7.31
CA LEU A 207 46.58 -19.93 7.66
C LEU A 207 47.27 -20.36 8.95
N LEU A 208 46.56 -20.89 9.95
CA LEU A 208 47.18 -21.48 11.15
C LEU A 208 47.97 -22.75 10.80
N LYS A 209 47.43 -23.65 9.97
CA LYS A 209 48.16 -24.84 9.48
C LYS A 209 49.39 -24.44 8.66
N SER A 210 49.28 -23.41 7.82
CA SER A 210 50.40 -22.82 7.07
C SER A 210 51.45 -22.24 8.03
N LEU A 211 51.02 -21.44 9.02
CA LEU A 211 51.90 -20.85 10.03
C LEU A 211 52.63 -21.94 10.83
N GLU A 212 51.92 -22.99 11.23
CA GLU A 212 52.47 -24.13 11.97
C GLU A 212 53.46 -24.94 11.12
N GLY A 213 53.20 -25.09 9.82
CA GLY A 213 54.16 -25.61 8.84
C GLY A 213 55.41 -24.73 8.69
N THR A 214 55.27 -23.41 8.57
CA THR A 214 56.42 -22.49 8.53
C THR A 214 57.17 -22.46 9.86
N LYS A 215 56.51 -22.69 10.99
CA LYS A 215 57.12 -22.76 12.32
C LYS A 215 57.87 -24.07 12.53
N MET A 216 57.39 -25.19 11.98
CA MET A 216 58.15 -26.43 11.88
C MET A 216 59.43 -26.22 11.05
N GLN A 217 59.33 -25.59 9.88
CA GLN A 217 60.48 -25.28 9.03
C GLN A 217 61.47 -24.31 9.72
N LEU A 218 60.98 -23.31 10.44
CA LEU A 218 61.81 -22.39 11.24
C LEU A 218 62.52 -23.12 12.38
N ASN A 219 61.84 -24.06 13.06
CA ASN A 219 62.47 -24.88 14.10
C ASN A 219 63.54 -25.80 13.52
N GLN A 220 63.28 -26.43 12.37
CA GLN A 220 64.24 -27.27 11.65
C GLN A 220 65.48 -26.45 11.22
N GLN A 221 65.27 -25.24 10.66
CA GLN A 221 66.37 -24.30 10.40
C GLN A 221 67.11 -23.85 11.67
N ASN A 222 66.43 -23.73 12.81
CA ASN A 222 67.07 -23.37 14.07
C ASN A 222 67.85 -24.53 14.70
N GLU A 223 67.49 -25.78 14.42
CA GLU A 223 68.31 -26.96 14.75
C GLU A 223 69.54 -27.04 13.84
N GLU A 224 69.37 -26.90 12.51
CA GLU A 224 70.49 -26.82 11.56
C GLU A 224 71.46 -25.65 11.89
N ASN A 225 70.93 -24.48 12.24
CA ASN A 225 71.74 -23.33 12.70
C ASN A 225 72.38 -23.56 14.08
N ARG A 226 71.83 -24.44 14.92
CA ARG A 226 72.42 -24.77 16.23
C ARG A 226 73.57 -25.75 16.08
N ASP A 227 73.48 -26.68 15.14
CA ASP A 227 74.57 -27.59 14.79
C ASP A 227 75.72 -26.82 14.13
N LEU A 228 75.43 -25.96 13.15
CA LEU A 228 76.41 -25.01 12.58
C LEU A 228 77.05 -24.08 13.63
N LYS A 229 76.35 -23.78 14.72
CA LYS A 229 76.89 -22.97 15.83
C LYS A 229 77.81 -23.77 16.76
N ASN A 230 77.67 -25.09 16.83
CA ASN A 230 78.62 -25.95 17.54
C ASN A 230 79.93 -26.07 16.74
N ASP A 231 79.85 -26.15 15.40
CA ASP A 231 81.02 -26.13 14.52
C ASP A 231 81.77 -24.79 14.60
N LEU A 232 81.04 -23.66 14.67
CA LEU A 232 81.60 -22.32 14.85
C LEU A 232 82.38 -22.15 16.17
N HIS A 233 82.01 -22.86 17.23
CA HIS A 233 82.77 -22.88 18.50
C HIS A 233 84.12 -23.62 18.38
N VAL A 234 84.34 -24.42 17.32
CA VAL A 234 85.64 -25.02 17.02
C VAL A 234 86.55 -24.00 16.32
N GLU A 235 86.02 -23.23 15.35
CA GLU A 235 86.77 -22.15 14.67
C GLU A 235 87.07 -20.94 15.58
N GLU A 236 86.23 -20.66 16.59
CA GLU A 236 86.48 -19.60 17.58
C GLU A 236 87.78 -19.82 18.40
N TYR A 237 88.29 -21.06 18.49
CA TYR A 237 89.58 -21.32 19.15
C TYR A 237 90.79 -20.84 18.33
N GLU A 238 90.66 -20.76 17.00
CA GLU A 238 91.74 -20.34 16.10
C GLU A 238 91.71 -18.83 15.82
N SER A 239 90.52 -18.20 15.85
CA SER A 239 90.36 -16.75 15.61
C SER A 239 90.98 -15.86 16.71
N ALA A 240 91.16 -16.39 17.92
CA ALA A 240 91.72 -15.67 19.07
C ALA A 240 93.14 -15.10 18.86
N GLN A 241 93.86 -15.54 17.82
CA GLN A 241 95.21 -15.08 17.52
C GLN A 241 95.26 -13.79 16.65
N VAL A 242 94.13 -13.32 16.11
CA VAL A 242 94.07 -12.19 15.16
C VAL A 242 93.43 -10.91 15.76
N GLU A 243 92.73 -11.00 16.90
CA GLU A 243 92.00 -9.88 17.52
C GLU A 243 92.85 -8.66 17.93
N LEU A 244 94.18 -8.77 17.97
CA LEU A 244 95.06 -7.64 18.31
C LEU A 244 95.10 -6.52 17.24
N SER A 245 94.64 -6.78 16.02
CA SER A 245 94.73 -5.85 14.88
C SER A 245 93.53 -4.90 14.73
N VAL A 246 92.34 -5.29 15.21
CA VAL A 246 91.06 -4.62 14.85
C VAL A 246 90.76 -3.36 15.69
N LYS A 247 91.59 -3.03 16.70
CA LYS A 247 91.35 -1.89 17.61
C LYS A 247 91.45 -0.50 16.96
N GLU A 248 91.98 -0.39 15.73
CA GLU A 248 92.22 0.91 15.08
C GLU A 248 91.05 1.43 14.22
N SER A 249 90.07 0.60 13.85
CA SER A 249 89.01 0.98 12.89
C SER A 249 87.70 1.51 13.52
N VAL A 250 87.55 1.42 14.84
CA VAL A 250 86.34 1.81 15.60
C VAL A 250 86.04 3.33 15.54
N ALA A 251 87.05 4.16 15.25
CA ALA A 251 86.92 5.63 15.17
C ALA A 251 85.96 6.13 14.07
N SER A 252 85.57 5.29 13.11
CA SER A 252 84.62 5.64 12.04
C SER A 252 83.14 5.63 12.47
N ILE A 253 82.79 4.95 13.55
CA ILE A 253 81.40 4.66 13.95
C ILE A 253 80.72 5.87 14.63
N GLU A 254 81.48 6.85 15.13
CA GLU A 254 80.93 8.02 15.83
C GLU A 254 80.17 9.01 14.94
N ASN A 255 80.35 8.98 13.61
CA ASN A 255 79.61 9.86 12.70
C ASN A 255 78.13 9.46 12.57
N VAL A 256 77.81 8.15 12.54
CA VAL A 256 76.43 7.66 12.36
C VAL A 256 75.55 7.96 13.58
N LYS A 257 76.14 8.00 14.78
CA LYS A 257 75.42 8.36 16.02
C LYS A 257 74.85 9.79 16.00
N ARG A 258 75.37 10.71 15.17
CA ARG A 258 74.86 12.10 15.11
C ARG A 258 73.57 12.24 14.28
N GLU A 259 73.35 11.39 13.28
CA GLU A 259 72.11 11.42 12.49
C GLU A 259 70.91 10.93 13.31
N ILE A 260 71.11 9.90 14.16
CA ILE A 260 70.08 9.37 15.06
C ILE A 260 69.56 10.45 16.03
N SER A 261 70.42 11.36 16.49
CA SER A 261 70.01 12.48 17.36
C SER A 261 69.08 13.49 16.67
N SER A 262 69.08 13.58 15.33
CA SER A 262 68.19 14.49 14.60
C SER A 262 66.74 13.99 14.51
N LEU A 263 66.54 12.67 14.43
CA LEU A 263 65.22 12.03 14.33
C LEU A 263 64.44 12.03 15.65
N ILE A 264 65.12 12.19 16.80
CA ILE A 264 64.48 12.33 18.11
C ILE A 264 63.80 13.71 18.26
N VAL A 265 64.24 14.73 17.51
CA VAL A 265 63.66 16.07 17.56
C VAL A 265 62.29 16.11 16.86
N THR A 266 62.14 15.45 15.72
CA THR A 266 60.86 15.36 14.99
C THR A 266 59.83 14.49 15.72
N GLN A 267 60.28 13.43 16.42
CA GLN A 267 59.41 12.61 17.27
C GLN A 267 58.78 13.41 18.43
N ASN A 268 59.48 14.41 18.96
CA ASN A 268 58.96 15.26 20.04
C ASN A 268 57.95 16.32 19.54
N GLN A 269 58.01 16.74 18.28
CA GLN A 269 57.04 17.69 17.70
C GLN A 269 55.65 17.05 17.49
N LEU A 270 55.58 15.78 17.10
CA LEU A 270 54.32 15.02 17.04
C LEU A 270 53.72 14.75 18.43
N LYS A 271 54.54 14.79 19.49
CA LYS A 271 54.09 14.57 20.88
C LYS A 271 53.35 15.80 21.45
N SER A 272 53.63 17.00 20.96
CA SER A 272 52.88 18.22 21.33
C SER A 272 51.48 18.27 20.73
N GLU A 273 51.26 17.74 19.53
CA GLU A 273 49.92 17.71 18.91
C GLU A 273 48.97 16.74 19.63
N ALA A 274 49.49 15.62 20.16
CA ALA A 274 48.71 14.70 20.98
C ALA A 274 48.18 15.36 22.27
N MET A 275 49.01 16.16 22.94
CA MET A 275 48.62 16.89 24.16
C MET A 275 47.51 17.93 23.91
N SER A 276 47.40 18.48 22.71
CA SER A 276 46.30 19.41 22.35
C SER A 276 44.94 18.71 22.37
N LYS A 277 44.86 17.45 21.94
CA LYS A 277 43.60 16.66 21.93
C LYS A 277 43.23 16.14 23.33
N GLU A 278 44.20 16.01 24.23
CA GLU A 278 43.97 15.65 25.64
C GLU A 278 43.27 16.78 26.43
N VAL A 279 43.49 18.05 26.04
CA VAL A 279 42.83 19.23 26.65
C VAL A 279 41.36 19.31 26.25
N GLU A 280 41.05 19.07 24.98
CA GLU A 280 39.67 19.03 24.45
C GLU A 280 38.84 17.90 25.08
N LYS A 281 39.47 16.75 25.36
CA LYS A 281 38.85 15.66 26.13
C LYS A 281 38.54 16.05 27.58
N ARG A 282 39.29 16.98 28.20
CA ARG A 282 39.02 17.47 29.57
C ARG A 282 37.91 18.52 29.61
N SER A 283 37.75 19.36 28.58
CA SER A 283 36.61 20.30 28.52
C SER A 283 35.27 19.57 28.41
N LEU A 284 35.21 18.49 27.60
CA LEU A 284 34.01 17.65 27.49
C LEU A 284 33.63 16.94 28.80
N ILE A 285 34.61 16.63 29.67
CA ILE A 285 34.34 16.08 31.01
C ILE A 285 33.77 17.16 31.93
N GLN A 286 34.28 18.40 31.88
CA GLN A 286 33.72 19.53 32.65
C GLN A 286 32.30 19.89 32.21
N ASP A 287 31.99 19.89 30.91
CA ASP A 287 30.62 20.10 30.44
C ASP A 287 29.68 18.93 30.81
N GLY A 288 30.18 17.70 30.82
CA GLY A 288 29.45 16.54 31.35
C GLY A 288 29.11 16.65 32.85
N GLU A 289 30.05 17.15 33.67
CA GLU A 289 29.80 17.43 35.09
C GLU A 289 28.82 18.60 35.31
N ARG A 290 28.82 19.60 34.41
CA ARG A 290 27.86 20.71 34.43
C ARG A 290 26.45 20.24 34.11
N ILE A 291 26.28 19.46 33.03
CA ILE A 291 25.00 18.84 32.66
C ILE A 291 24.47 17.95 33.79
N LYS A 292 25.35 17.21 34.49
CA LYS A 292 24.94 16.38 35.63
C LYS A 292 24.38 17.21 36.79
N LYS A 293 25.01 18.35 37.13
CA LYS A 293 24.47 19.30 38.14
C LYS A 293 23.17 19.95 37.69
N ASP A 294 23.05 20.28 36.41
CA ASP A 294 21.82 20.85 35.86
C ASP A 294 20.67 19.82 35.90
N MET A 295 20.93 18.54 35.62
CA MET A 295 19.95 17.45 35.79
C MET A 295 19.56 17.21 37.25
N GLU A 296 20.50 17.29 38.19
CA GLU A 296 20.21 17.21 39.64
C GLU A 296 19.33 18.40 40.09
N LEU A 297 19.58 19.60 39.56
CA LEU A 297 18.77 20.80 39.81
C LEU A 297 17.35 20.66 39.23
N PHE A 298 17.21 20.17 37.99
CA PHE A 298 15.90 19.90 37.38
C PHE A 298 15.14 18.80 38.13
N GLY A 299 15.82 17.76 38.62
CA GLY A 299 15.23 16.73 39.47
C GLY A 299 14.66 17.31 40.77
N TYR A 300 15.39 18.21 41.42
CA TYR A 300 14.90 18.91 42.61
C TYR A 300 13.67 19.77 42.30
N GLN A 301 13.71 20.58 41.23
CA GLN A 301 12.59 21.42 40.78
C GLN A 301 11.34 20.59 40.42
N HIS A 302 11.50 19.44 39.76
CA HIS A 302 10.38 18.53 39.49
C HIS A 302 9.80 17.94 40.79
N SER A 303 10.63 17.60 41.78
CA SER A 303 10.15 17.10 43.07
C SER A 303 9.31 18.13 43.83
N VAL A 304 9.68 19.42 43.76
CA VAL A 304 8.92 20.53 44.36
C VAL A 304 7.60 20.75 43.64
N LYS A 305 7.59 20.84 42.30
CA LYS A 305 6.36 20.98 41.51
C LYS A 305 5.41 19.79 41.68
N LYS A 306 5.94 18.57 41.80
CA LYS A 306 5.13 17.38 42.08
C LYS A 306 4.41 17.48 43.43
N LYS A 307 5.10 17.88 44.50
CA LYS A 307 4.46 18.08 45.82
C LYS A 307 3.40 19.19 45.80
N GLN A 308 3.65 20.29 45.10
CA GLN A 308 2.66 21.36 44.93
C GLN A 308 1.40 20.88 44.19
N ALA A 309 1.56 20.03 43.17
CA ALA A 309 0.41 19.41 42.48
C ALA A 309 -0.35 18.42 43.38
N GLU A 310 0.36 17.62 44.19
CA GLU A 310 -0.25 16.70 45.18
C GLU A 310 -1.02 17.45 46.27
N GLU A 311 -0.55 18.61 46.74
CA GLU A 311 -1.28 19.47 47.68
C GLU A 311 -2.56 20.07 47.08
N ILE A 312 -2.52 20.55 45.83
CA ILE A 312 -3.71 21.07 45.12
C ILE A 312 -4.76 19.98 44.91
N ILE A 313 -4.34 18.75 44.56
CA ILE A 313 -5.25 17.60 44.41
C ILE A 313 -5.93 17.27 45.75
N ASN A 314 -5.19 17.28 46.86
CA ASN A 314 -5.75 17.01 48.18
C ASN A 314 -6.74 18.10 48.64
N GLN A 315 -6.52 19.37 48.27
CA GLN A 315 -7.48 20.46 48.54
C GLN A 315 -8.79 20.25 47.75
N LEU A 316 -8.71 19.91 46.47
CA LEU A 316 -9.89 19.64 45.63
C LEU A 316 -10.69 18.42 46.11
N ILE A 317 -10.03 17.39 46.64
CA ILE A 317 -10.72 16.22 47.23
C ILE A 317 -11.54 16.64 48.46
N ALA A 318 -11.00 17.50 49.33
CA ALA A 318 -11.72 17.99 50.51
C ALA A 318 -12.94 18.87 50.17
N GLU A 319 -12.85 19.68 49.09
CA GLU A 319 -14.00 20.46 48.60
C GLU A 319 -15.13 19.57 48.04
N VAL A 320 -14.78 18.48 47.35
CA VAL A 320 -15.76 17.50 46.87
C VAL A 320 -16.45 16.76 48.03
N GLU A 321 -15.70 16.37 49.06
CA GLU A 321 -16.29 15.75 50.26
C GLU A 321 -17.27 16.69 50.99
N LEU A 322 -16.95 17.99 51.09
CA LEU A 322 -17.86 18.99 51.67
C LEU A 322 -19.17 19.11 50.88
N ALA A 323 -19.09 19.22 49.56
CA ALA A 323 -20.28 19.30 48.69
C ALA A 323 -21.18 18.05 48.82
N ASP A 324 -20.59 16.86 48.99
CA ASP A 324 -21.35 15.62 49.17
C ASP A 324 -22.05 15.54 50.54
N THR A 325 -21.58 16.28 51.56
CA THR A 325 -22.32 16.43 52.83
C THR A 325 -23.51 17.40 52.73
N GLU A 326 -23.45 18.42 51.86
CA GLU A 326 -24.57 19.34 51.64
C GLU A 326 -25.70 18.70 50.82
N SER A 327 -25.33 17.91 49.80
CA SER A 327 -26.25 17.07 49.02
C SER A 327 -27.10 16.13 49.90
N LYS A 328 -26.50 15.58 50.97
CA LYS A 328 -27.21 14.75 51.96
C LYS A 328 -28.21 15.55 52.80
N LYS A 329 -27.88 16.77 53.23
CA LYS A 329 -28.78 17.65 54.01
C LYS A 329 -30.04 18.04 53.23
N LEU A 330 -29.94 18.33 51.93
CA LEU A 330 -31.10 18.66 51.09
C LEU A 330 -32.12 17.49 50.99
N LYS A 331 -31.64 16.24 50.99
CA LYS A 331 -32.50 15.04 50.91
C LYS A 331 -33.38 14.80 52.13
N ASP A 332 -33.01 15.32 53.29
CA ASP A 332 -33.79 15.15 54.52
C ASP A 332 -34.83 16.27 54.70
N VAL A 333 -34.53 17.50 54.24
CA VAL A 333 -35.53 18.59 54.16
C VAL A 333 -36.71 18.21 53.26
N TYR A 334 -36.45 17.57 52.12
CA TYR A 334 -37.49 17.10 51.19
C TYR A 334 -38.44 16.05 51.79
N LYS A 335 -38.01 15.29 52.82
CA LYS A 335 -38.87 14.32 53.51
C LYS A 335 -39.80 14.99 54.54
N ALA A 336 -39.35 16.06 55.21
CA ALA A 336 -40.13 16.77 56.22
C ALA A 336 -41.38 17.44 55.65
N VAL A 337 -41.24 18.17 54.53
CA VAL A 337 -42.35 18.87 53.84
C VAL A 337 -43.44 17.90 53.37
N LYS A 338 -43.08 16.65 53.07
CA LYS A 338 -44.03 15.61 52.61
C LYS A 338 -44.93 15.06 53.73
N SER A 339 -44.54 15.21 55.00
CA SER A 339 -45.38 14.83 56.16
C SER A 339 -46.44 15.87 56.51
N GLU A 340 -46.12 17.16 56.36
CA GLU A 340 -47.03 18.26 56.76
C GLU A 340 -48.28 18.32 55.88
N TRP A 341 -48.14 18.04 54.57
CA TRP A 341 -49.25 18.03 53.62
C TRP A 341 -50.34 16.99 53.92
N LYS A 342 -50.04 15.94 54.70
CA LYS A 342 -51.03 14.91 55.08
C LYS A 342 -51.98 15.36 56.20
N VAL A 343 -51.57 16.29 57.06
CA VAL A 343 -52.36 16.71 58.23
C VAL A 343 -53.46 17.70 57.82
N ALA A 344 -53.21 18.55 56.81
CA ALA A 344 -54.14 19.58 56.36
C ALA A 344 -55.40 19.06 55.62
N ASN A 345 -55.48 17.76 55.32
CA ASN A 345 -56.58 17.17 54.53
C ASN A 345 -57.67 16.51 55.40
N GLU A 346 -57.50 16.46 56.73
CA GLU A 346 -58.48 15.82 57.64
C GLU A 346 -59.50 16.82 58.21
N ASP A 347 -59.23 18.13 58.13
CA ASP A 347 -60.10 19.20 58.68
C ASP A 347 -61.34 19.54 57.82
N TYR A 348 -61.39 19.09 56.55
CA TYR A 348 -62.43 19.50 55.59
C TYR A 348 -63.80 18.82 55.81
N ASP A 349 -63.83 17.66 56.48
CA ASP A 349 -65.04 16.83 56.61
C ASP A 349 -66.02 17.29 57.72
N SER A 350 -65.65 18.25 58.58
CA SER A 350 -66.49 18.63 59.74
C SER A 350 -67.64 19.62 59.41
N ILE A 351 -67.58 20.32 58.27
CA ILE A 351 -68.48 21.45 57.97
C ILE A 351 -69.87 21.01 57.45
N SER A 352 -70.04 19.73 57.08
CA SER A 352 -71.24 19.20 56.41
C SER A 352 -72.54 19.26 57.23
N TYR A 353 -72.49 19.27 58.56
CA TYR A 353 -73.64 18.94 59.41
C TYR A 353 -74.62 20.08 59.79
N SER A 354 -74.29 21.35 59.54
CA SER A 354 -75.15 22.49 59.96
C SER A 354 -76.14 22.99 58.88
N LEU A 355 -76.08 22.44 57.66
CA LEU A 355 -76.69 23.04 56.46
C LEU A 355 -78.17 22.69 56.20
N ASN A 356 -78.78 21.78 56.97
CA ASN A 356 -80.02 21.10 56.55
C ASN A 356 -81.35 21.60 57.17
N ALA A 357 -81.36 22.56 58.10
CA ALA A 357 -82.59 22.95 58.81
C ALA A 357 -83.30 24.23 58.29
N VAL A 358 -82.64 25.08 57.49
CA VAL A 358 -83.18 26.39 57.04
C VAL A 358 -83.44 26.44 55.52
N LYS A 359 -83.25 25.31 54.82
CA LYS A 359 -83.26 25.22 53.35
C LYS A 359 -84.63 25.39 52.68
N GLU A 360 -85.75 25.12 53.35
CA GLU A 360 -87.01 24.85 52.61
C GLU A 360 -87.98 26.03 52.43
N SER A 361 -87.91 27.09 53.25
CA SER A 361 -88.94 28.16 53.20
C SER A 361 -88.57 29.42 52.40
N VAL A 362 -87.27 29.70 52.22
CA VAL A 362 -86.78 30.95 51.57
C VAL A 362 -86.18 30.69 50.18
N ALA A 363 -86.00 29.42 49.79
CA ALA A 363 -85.33 29.03 48.55
C ALA A 363 -86.09 29.47 47.28
N SER A 364 -87.36 29.10 47.11
CA SER A 364 -88.03 29.15 45.79
C SER A 364 -88.13 30.54 45.15
N ALA A 365 -88.18 31.62 45.94
CA ALA A 365 -88.27 33.00 45.44
C ALA A 365 -86.91 33.71 45.31
N LYS A 366 -85.89 33.31 46.08
CA LYS A 366 -84.55 33.93 46.05
C LYS A 366 -83.62 33.27 45.04
N GLU A 367 -83.79 31.98 44.80
CA GLU A 367 -82.87 31.15 44.02
C GLU A 367 -82.88 31.48 42.52
N SER A 368 -84.01 31.95 41.95
CA SER A 368 -84.06 32.33 40.53
C SER A 368 -83.36 33.66 40.21
N LEU A 369 -83.14 34.52 41.21
CA LEU A 369 -82.57 35.86 41.03
C LEU A 369 -81.13 35.95 41.55
N MET A 370 -80.75 35.12 42.53
CA MET A 370 -79.36 34.96 42.94
C MET A 370 -78.53 34.18 41.91
N ARG A 371 -79.07 33.16 41.21
CA ARG A 371 -78.31 32.37 40.22
C ARG A 371 -77.69 33.23 39.11
N GLU A 372 -78.47 34.10 38.45
CA GLU A 372 -77.91 34.99 37.42
C GLU A 372 -76.86 35.96 37.98
N SER A 373 -77.04 36.47 39.21
CA SER A 373 -76.04 37.37 39.82
C SER A 373 -74.78 36.65 40.28
N GLU A 374 -74.89 35.42 40.80
CA GLU A 374 -73.76 34.60 41.24
C GLU A 374 -73.00 34.00 40.06
N GLU A 375 -73.68 33.64 38.96
CA GLU A 375 -73.03 33.26 37.70
C GLU A 375 -72.34 34.48 37.07
N GLY A 376 -72.97 35.66 37.08
CA GLY A 376 -72.33 36.91 36.66
C GLY A 376 -71.06 37.22 37.45
N VAL A 377 -71.11 37.18 38.79
CA VAL A 377 -69.92 37.41 39.64
C VAL A 377 -68.87 36.31 39.47
N LYS A 378 -69.26 35.03 39.32
CA LYS A 378 -68.30 33.94 39.02
C LYS A 378 -67.60 34.16 37.70
N LEU A 379 -68.33 34.49 36.64
CA LEU A 379 -67.78 34.80 35.32
C LEU A 379 -66.90 36.06 35.35
N GLU A 380 -67.24 37.09 36.14
CA GLU A 380 -66.38 38.26 36.32
C GLU A 380 -65.09 37.90 37.09
N THR A 381 -65.15 37.05 38.13
CA THR A 381 -63.96 36.56 38.83
C THR A 381 -63.09 35.63 37.98
N GLU A 382 -63.70 34.74 37.20
CA GLU A 382 -63.00 33.83 36.29
C GLU A 382 -62.38 34.62 35.12
N LYS A 383 -63.09 35.61 34.57
CA LYS A 383 -62.54 36.56 33.60
C LYS A 383 -61.36 37.33 34.18
N ASN A 384 -61.46 37.89 35.39
CA ASN A 384 -60.37 38.61 36.02
C ASN A 384 -59.17 37.70 36.34
N GLU A 385 -59.41 36.43 36.72
CA GLU A 385 -58.33 35.45 36.92
C GLU A 385 -57.70 35.03 35.59
N LEU A 386 -58.48 34.86 34.53
CA LEU A 386 -58.00 34.56 33.18
C LEU A 386 -57.23 35.75 32.59
N GLU A 387 -57.68 37.00 32.79
CA GLU A 387 -56.96 38.22 32.43
C GLU A 387 -55.64 38.32 33.22
N PHE A 388 -55.65 38.05 34.53
CA PHE A 388 -54.42 37.98 35.33
C PHE A 388 -53.45 36.91 34.83
N ARG A 389 -53.91 35.67 34.62
CA ARG A 389 -53.11 34.58 34.03
C ARG A 389 -52.60 34.96 32.62
N LEU A 390 -53.40 35.66 31.82
CA LEU A 390 -53.00 36.09 30.48
C LEU A 390 -51.93 37.19 30.52
N THR A 391 -52.00 38.14 31.48
CA THR A 391 -50.91 39.09 31.73
C THR A 391 -49.65 38.38 32.24
N GLN A 392 -49.76 37.41 33.15
CA GLN A 392 -48.62 36.62 33.63
C GLN A 392 -47.98 35.78 32.51
N ILE A 393 -48.78 35.23 31.60
CA ILE A 393 -48.30 34.53 30.38
C ILE A 393 -47.63 35.52 29.42
N GLN A 394 -48.16 36.74 29.25
CA GLN A 394 -47.51 37.77 28.43
C GLN A 394 -46.18 38.25 29.03
N GLU A 395 -46.10 38.41 30.35
CA GLU A 395 -44.85 38.79 31.04
C GLU A 395 -43.80 37.68 30.98
N THR A 396 -44.18 36.43 31.28
CA THR A 396 -43.26 35.29 31.13
C THR A 396 -42.85 35.06 29.68
N HIS A 397 -43.75 35.25 28.71
CA HIS A 397 -43.40 35.23 27.28
C HIS A 397 -42.42 36.36 26.92
N LYS A 398 -42.61 37.57 27.45
CA LYS A 398 -41.70 38.71 27.25
C LYS A 398 -40.30 38.44 27.81
N VAL A 399 -40.21 37.87 29.02
CA VAL A 399 -38.93 37.44 29.63
C VAL A 399 -38.28 36.34 28.79
N ASN A 400 -39.03 35.31 28.38
CA ASN A 400 -38.50 34.24 27.53
C ASN A 400 -38.01 34.77 26.16
N VAL A 401 -38.72 35.74 25.56
CA VAL A 401 -38.28 36.41 24.32
C VAL A 401 -37.03 37.27 24.54
N GLN A 402 -36.78 37.79 25.74
CA GLN A 402 -35.53 38.46 26.08
C GLN A 402 -34.39 37.44 26.25
N LEU A 403 -34.60 36.38 27.03
CA LEU A 403 -33.61 35.30 27.20
C LEU A 403 -33.22 34.67 25.86
N PHE A 404 -34.19 34.30 25.00
CA PHE A 404 -33.89 33.78 23.67
C PHE A 404 -33.16 34.78 22.76
N LYS A 405 -33.36 36.10 22.95
CA LYS A 405 -32.57 37.12 22.22
C LYS A 405 -31.12 37.15 22.72
N GLU A 406 -30.92 37.07 24.03
CA GLU A 406 -29.60 37.04 24.66
C GLU A 406 -28.83 35.78 24.27
N GLU A 407 -29.47 34.60 24.31
CA GLU A 407 -28.92 33.34 23.79
C GLU A 407 -28.57 33.45 22.29
N ILE A 408 -29.47 34.02 21.46
CA ILE A 408 -29.20 34.24 20.02
C ILE A 408 -28.00 35.18 19.82
N THR A 409 -27.80 36.20 20.65
CA THR A 409 -26.59 37.05 20.58
C THR A 409 -25.34 36.29 21.02
N GLU A 410 -25.40 35.52 22.11
CA GLU A 410 -24.26 34.73 22.57
C GLU A 410 -23.85 33.66 21.55
N TYR A 411 -24.80 33.00 20.88
CA TYR A 411 -24.53 32.07 19.78
C TYR A 411 -23.94 32.76 18.54
N LYS A 412 -24.34 34.00 18.24
CA LYS A 412 -23.71 34.79 17.16
C LYS A 412 -22.27 35.15 17.49
N ASP A 413 -21.99 35.53 18.73
CA ASP A 413 -20.63 35.86 19.17
C ASP A 413 -19.73 34.62 19.22
N LYS A 414 -20.25 33.47 19.68
CA LYS A 414 -19.58 32.17 19.58
C LYS A 414 -19.28 31.78 18.12
N LEU A 415 -20.25 31.95 17.21
CA LEU A 415 -20.05 31.68 15.79
C LEU A 415 -19.02 32.61 15.14
N ALA A 416 -19.02 33.90 15.49
CA ALA A 416 -18.01 34.86 15.04
C ALA A 416 -16.61 34.53 15.58
N HIS A 417 -16.52 34.05 16.81
CA HIS A 417 -15.28 33.56 17.40
C HIS A 417 -14.77 32.29 16.69
N GLU A 418 -15.64 31.30 16.43
CA GLU A 418 -15.30 30.12 15.64
C GLU A 418 -14.83 30.48 14.23
N HIS A 419 -15.51 31.40 13.54
CA HIS A 419 -15.06 31.87 12.21
C HIS A 419 -13.65 32.46 12.27
N LYS A 420 -13.34 33.26 13.29
CA LYS A 420 -12.01 33.84 13.48
C LYS A 420 -10.95 32.77 13.79
N ILE A 421 -11.29 31.75 14.57
CA ILE A 421 -10.42 30.58 14.82
C ILE A 421 -10.17 29.82 13.52
N ARG A 422 -11.23 29.49 12.75
CA ARG A 422 -11.08 28.79 11.45
C ARG A 422 -10.22 29.57 10.47
N GLN A 423 -10.43 30.89 10.36
CA GLN A 423 -9.58 31.73 9.51
C GLN A 423 -8.11 31.67 9.95
N SER A 424 -7.81 31.81 11.24
CA SER A 424 -6.44 31.68 11.74
C SER A 424 -5.85 30.28 11.54
N ALA A 425 -6.68 29.24 11.58
CA ALA A 425 -6.26 27.87 11.28
C ALA A 425 -5.97 27.70 9.78
N GLU A 426 -6.79 28.24 8.89
CA GLU A 426 -6.54 28.23 7.43
C GLU A 426 -5.28 29.02 7.05
N GLU A 427 -5.01 30.14 7.72
CA GLU A 427 -3.75 30.90 7.56
C GLU A 427 -2.56 30.06 8.02
N ASN A 428 -2.62 29.47 9.23
CA ASN A 428 -1.58 28.55 9.71
C ASN A 428 -1.38 27.31 8.82
N TYR A 429 -2.46 26.76 8.22
CA TYR A 429 -2.38 25.63 7.29
C TYR A 429 -1.63 26.00 6.01
N LYS A 430 -1.87 27.20 5.45
CA LYS A 430 -1.14 27.71 4.27
C LYS A 430 0.34 27.93 4.60
N ASP A 431 0.65 28.49 5.75
CA ASP A 431 2.04 28.67 6.20
C ASP A 431 2.74 27.32 6.42
N LEU A 432 2.04 26.31 6.97
CA LEU A 432 2.57 24.95 7.10
C LEU A 432 2.79 24.28 5.75
N GLU A 433 1.86 24.42 4.81
CA GLU A 433 1.96 23.87 3.45
C GLU A 433 3.16 24.47 2.71
N LEU A 434 3.36 25.78 2.82
CA LEU A 434 4.48 26.50 2.23
C LEU A 434 5.82 26.06 2.86
N LEU A 435 5.86 25.87 4.19
CA LEU A 435 7.01 25.31 4.90
C LEU A 435 7.33 23.87 4.48
N ILE A 436 6.32 23.01 4.30
CA ILE A 436 6.48 21.64 3.82
C ILE A 436 7.01 21.62 2.38
N GLN A 437 6.46 22.44 1.48
CA GLN A 437 6.97 22.59 0.12
C GLN A 437 8.43 23.04 0.11
N GLN A 438 8.80 23.98 0.97
CA GLN A 438 10.18 24.46 1.10
C GLN A 438 11.13 23.38 1.65
N GLN A 439 10.71 22.62 2.67
CA GLN A 439 11.48 21.47 3.18
C GLN A 439 11.64 20.35 2.15
N LEU A 440 10.63 20.08 1.31
CA LEU A 440 10.74 19.12 0.21
C LEU A 440 11.74 19.58 -0.85
N LEU A 441 11.79 20.89 -1.12
CA LEU A 441 12.76 21.51 -2.02
C LEU A 441 14.19 21.38 -1.46
N ASP A 442 14.40 21.76 -0.19
CA ASP A 442 15.68 21.61 0.51
C ASP A 442 16.13 20.13 0.56
N GLN A 443 15.22 19.19 0.84
CA GLN A 443 15.51 17.75 0.79
C GLN A 443 15.91 17.28 -0.62
N SER A 444 15.31 17.84 -1.67
CA SER A 444 15.69 17.54 -3.06
C SER A 444 17.09 18.08 -3.41
N GLU A 445 17.48 19.24 -2.89
CA GLU A 445 18.83 19.81 -3.04
C GLU A 445 19.87 19.00 -2.24
N ILE A 446 19.53 18.57 -1.02
CA ILE A 446 20.36 17.66 -0.22
C ILE A 446 20.52 16.31 -0.92
N MET A 447 19.45 15.74 -1.49
CA MET A 447 19.51 14.48 -2.22
C MET A 447 20.28 14.59 -3.54
N THR A 448 20.18 15.70 -4.28
CA THR A 448 20.97 15.88 -5.51
C THR A 448 22.45 16.09 -5.19
N THR A 449 22.79 16.87 -4.16
CA THR A 449 24.18 17.05 -3.71
C THR A 449 24.79 15.78 -3.11
N LEU A 450 24.02 15.00 -2.32
CA LEU A 450 24.44 13.66 -1.87
C LEU A 450 24.66 12.71 -3.04
N ASN A 451 23.76 12.69 -4.03
CA ASN A 451 23.92 11.86 -5.23
C ASN A 451 25.12 12.27 -6.09
N MET A 452 25.47 13.57 -6.15
CA MET A 452 26.73 14.00 -6.77
C MET A 452 27.94 13.49 -5.99
N LYS A 453 27.99 13.73 -4.67
CA LYS A 453 29.08 13.24 -3.80
C LYS A 453 29.21 11.72 -3.84
N LEU A 454 28.10 10.98 -3.93
CA LEU A 454 28.09 9.53 -4.09
C LEU A 454 28.71 9.12 -5.44
N LYS A 455 28.34 9.79 -6.54
CA LYS A 455 28.94 9.54 -7.87
C LYS A 455 30.42 9.90 -7.93
N GLU A 456 30.84 10.98 -7.27
CA GLU A 456 32.25 11.39 -7.15
C GLU A 456 33.05 10.40 -6.30
N SER A 457 32.53 10.03 -5.13
CA SER A 457 33.12 9.00 -4.26
C SER A 457 33.21 7.64 -4.95
N LYS A 458 32.20 7.26 -5.73
CA LYS A 458 32.21 6.02 -6.52
C LYS A 458 33.29 6.06 -7.61
N LYS A 459 33.38 7.15 -8.39
CA LYS A 459 34.48 7.36 -9.36
C LYS A 459 35.86 7.34 -8.68
N ALA A 460 36.00 7.98 -7.51
CA ALA A 460 37.24 7.95 -6.75
C ALA A 460 37.58 6.52 -6.30
N GLY A 461 36.60 5.78 -5.79
CA GLY A 461 36.69 4.35 -5.46
C GLY A 461 37.11 3.49 -6.65
N ASP A 462 36.49 3.68 -7.82
CA ASP A 462 36.84 2.98 -9.06
C ASP A 462 38.29 3.28 -9.49
N THR A 463 38.75 4.53 -9.36
CA THR A 463 40.16 4.89 -9.65
C THR A 463 41.16 4.38 -8.62
N LEU A 464 40.75 4.23 -7.35
CA LEU A 464 41.58 3.59 -6.31
C LEU A 464 41.64 2.08 -6.52
N HIS A 465 40.52 1.45 -6.87
CA HIS A 465 40.46 0.03 -7.19
C HIS A 465 41.31 -0.30 -8.43
N SER A 466 41.24 0.50 -9.50
CA SER A 466 42.11 0.32 -10.66
C SER A 466 43.59 0.49 -10.32
N LYS A 467 43.94 1.45 -9.45
CA LYS A 467 45.31 1.59 -8.92
C LYS A 467 45.75 0.37 -8.10
N ILE A 468 44.90 -0.15 -7.21
CA ILE A 468 45.17 -1.37 -6.44
C ILE A 468 45.44 -2.53 -7.39
N VAL A 469 44.58 -2.77 -8.39
CA VAL A 469 44.77 -3.83 -9.40
C VAL A 469 46.08 -3.63 -10.18
N THR A 470 46.46 -2.39 -10.55
CA THR A 470 47.78 -2.16 -11.19
C THR A 470 48.96 -2.42 -10.26
N LEU A 471 48.82 -2.14 -8.96
CA LEU A 471 49.86 -2.39 -7.96
C LEU A 471 49.99 -3.88 -7.67
N ASP A 472 48.90 -4.62 -7.47
CA ASP A 472 48.91 -6.08 -7.30
C ASP A 472 49.57 -6.78 -8.51
N ASN A 473 49.20 -6.38 -9.73
CA ASN A 473 49.86 -6.88 -10.94
C ASN A 473 51.38 -6.59 -10.96
N SER A 474 51.80 -5.42 -10.46
CA SER A 474 53.24 -5.09 -10.33
C SER A 474 53.94 -5.88 -9.22
N ILE A 475 53.24 -6.18 -8.12
CA ILE A 475 53.73 -7.02 -7.02
C ILE A 475 53.94 -8.44 -7.53
N SER A 476 52.97 -9.04 -8.22
CA SER A 476 53.14 -10.39 -8.81
C SER A 476 54.24 -10.46 -9.88
N GLN A 477 54.49 -9.37 -10.62
CA GLN A 477 55.65 -9.28 -11.53
C GLN A 477 56.99 -9.19 -10.77
N CYS A 478 57.02 -8.50 -9.63
CA CYS A 478 58.17 -8.48 -8.74
C CYS A 478 58.40 -9.84 -8.06
N GLU A 479 57.36 -10.51 -7.57
CA GLU A 479 57.42 -11.83 -6.95
C GLU A 479 57.97 -12.88 -7.93
N THR A 480 57.41 -12.98 -9.12
CA THR A 480 57.92 -13.89 -10.18
C THR A 480 59.36 -13.55 -10.61
N SER A 481 59.75 -12.27 -10.55
CA SER A 481 61.14 -11.85 -10.78
C SER A 481 62.07 -12.25 -9.64
N ILE A 482 61.61 -12.17 -8.38
CA ILE A 482 62.34 -12.60 -7.18
C ILE A 482 62.51 -14.13 -7.20
N GLU A 483 61.47 -14.90 -7.52
CA GLU A 483 61.56 -16.36 -7.67
C GLU A 483 62.59 -16.76 -8.72
N ARG A 484 62.56 -16.12 -9.90
CA ARG A 484 63.56 -16.36 -10.95
C ARG A 484 64.98 -16.05 -10.47
N LEU A 485 65.19 -14.90 -9.83
CA LEU A 485 66.51 -14.50 -9.31
C LEU A 485 66.99 -15.43 -8.20
N ASN A 486 66.11 -15.87 -7.29
CA ASN A 486 66.44 -16.85 -6.24
C ASN A 486 66.84 -18.20 -6.84
N LYS A 487 66.17 -18.63 -7.91
CA LYS A 487 66.56 -19.83 -8.66
C LYS A 487 67.92 -19.68 -9.34
N GLU A 488 68.18 -18.57 -10.02
CA GLU A 488 69.50 -18.27 -10.59
C GLU A 488 70.61 -18.19 -9.53
N ILE A 489 70.30 -17.69 -8.32
CA ILE A 489 71.22 -17.67 -7.18
C ILE A 489 71.49 -19.11 -6.67
N SER A 490 70.48 -19.98 -6.58
CA SER A 490 70.69 -21.36 -6.13
C SER A 490 71.50 -22.18 -7.15
N GLU A 491 71.22 -22.00 -8.45
CA GLU A 491 71.98 -22.60 -9.56
C GLU A 491 73.44 -22.09 -9.59
N ARG A 492 73.67 -20.80 -9.32
CA ARG A 492 75.04 -20.26 -9.20
C ARG A 492 75.76 -20.75 -7.95
N LYS A 493 75.07 -20.88 -6.81
CA LYS A 493 75.64 -21.43 -5.57
C LYS A 493 76.07 -22.89 -5.75
N SER A 494 75.24 -23.73 -6.39
CA SER A 494 75.61 -25.13 -6.66
C SER A 494 76.76 -25.24 -7.67
N HIS A 495 76.80 -24.38 -8.69
CA HIS A 495 77.95 -24.28 -9.60
C HIS A 495 79.24 -23.82 -8.91
N LEU A 496 79.17 -22.85 -7.99
CA LEU A 496 80.32 -22.38 -7.22
C LEU A 496 80.83 -23.47 -6.26
N SER A 497 79.93 -24.11 -5.50
CA SER A 497 80.27 -25.23 -4.61
C SER A 497 80.95 -26.36 -5.37
N ARG A 498 80.37 -26.82 -6.49
CA ARG A 498 80.97 -27.85 -7.35
C ARG A 498 82.34 -27.45 -7.92
N ARG A 499 82.58 -26.16 -8.13
CA ARG A 499 83.88 -25.66 -8.61
C ARG A 499 84.89 -25.52 -7.48
N SER A 500 84.46 -25.24 -6.24
CA SER A 500 85.32 -25.28 -5.05
C SER A 500 85.84 -26.69 -4.82
N THR A 501 84.95 -27.68 -4.75
CA THR A 501 85.34 -29.08 -4.55
C THR A 501 86.28 -29.60 -5.64
N GLN A 502 86.09 -29.17 -6.90
CA GLN A 502 87.00 -29.51 -8.00
C GLN A 502 88.38 -28.84 -7.90
N LEU A 503 88.48 -27.67 -7.27
CA LEU A 503 89.75 -26.98 -7.05
C LEU A 503 90.47 -27.53 -5.80
N GLU A 504 89.73 -27.89 -4.76
CA GLU A 504 90.24 -28.62 -3.58
C GLU A 504 90.81 -29.99 -4.01
N GLU A 505 90.08 -30.76 -4.82
CA GLU A 505 90.53 -32.04 -5.36
C GLU A 505 91.79 -31.90 -6.25
N GLN A 506 91.92 -30.79 -7.00
CA GLN A 506 93.13 -30.46 -7.76
C GLN A 506 94.30 -30.00 -6.88
N LEU A 507 94.03 -29.28 -5.79
CA LEU A 507 95.06 -28.88 -4.82
C LEU A 507 95.64 -30.10 -4.12
N ASN A 508 94.80 -31.02 -3.64
CA ASN A 508 95.26 -32.26 -3.00
C ASN A 508 96.19 -33.08 -3.92
N ILE A 509 95.83 -33.25 -5.20
CA ILE A 509 96.68 -33.96 -6.19
C ILE A 509 98.03 -33.24 -6.40
N LEU A 510 98.04 -31.90 -6.37
CA LEU A 510 99.28 -31.12 -6.49
C LEU A 510 100.11 -31.17 -5.20
N GLU A 511 99.49 -31.21 -4.02
CA GLU A 511 100.16 -31.38 -2.74
C GLU A 511 100.79 -32.78 -2.61
N GLU A 512 100.09 -33.84 -3.04
CA GLU A 512 100.63 -35.20 -3.17
C GLU A 512 101.85 -35.22 -4.12
N SER A 513 101.75 -34.61 -5.30
CA SER A 513 102.86 -34.53 -6.25
C SER A 513 104.04 -33.68 -5.75
N ILE A 514 103.79 -32.62 -4.97
CA ILE A 514 104.86 -31.85 -4.32
C ILE A 514 105.53 -32.68 -3.22
N ALA A 515 104.78 -33.49 -2.47
CA ALA A 515 105.35 -34.39 -1.47
C ALA A 515 106.26 -35.45 -2.12
N GLU A 516 105.81 -36.11 -3.19
CA GLU A 516 106.63 -37.05 -3.99
C GLU A 516 107.92 -36.39 -4.48
N LEU A 517 107.82 -35.23 -5.14
CA LEU A 517 108.99 -34.49 -5.63
C LEU A 517 109.91 -33.99 -4.49
N THR A 518 109.38 -33.78 -3.29
CA THR A 518 110.19 -33.37 -2.13
C THR A 518 110.97 -34.56 -1.56
N ASP A 519 110.43 -35.77 -1.60
CA ASP A 519 111.15 -36.99 -1.23
C ASP A 519 112.18 -37.39 -2.31
N ASP A 520 111.85 -37.28 -3.61
CA ASP A 520 112.83 -37.41 -4.71
C ASP A 520 114.03 -36.46 -4.54
N ILE A 521 113.78 -35.22 -4.10
CA ILE A 521 114.84 -34.24 -3.81
C ILE A 521 115.67 -34.67 -2.59
N LYS A 522 115.07 -35.23 -1.53
CA LYS A 522 115.81 -35.75 -0.37
C LYS A 522 116.75 -36.89 -0.78
N ASP A 523 116.23 -37.87 -1.50
CA ASP A 523 117.00 -39.02 -2.01
C ASP A 523 118.17 -38.54 -2.90
N ALA A 524 117.95 -37.51 -3.71
CA ALA A 524 119.02 -36.88 -4.51
C ALA A 524 120.02 -36.08 -3.67
N THR A 525 119.61 -35.43 -2.58
CA THR A 525 120.54 -34.74 -1.66
C THR A 525 121.35 -35.72 -0.81
N ASP A 526 120.78 -36.84 -0.41
CA ASP A 526 121.51 -37.88 0.34
C ASP A 526 122.58 -38.55 -0.54
N GLN A 527 122.27 -38.79 -1.83
CA GLN A 527 123.26 -39.22 -2.83
C GLN A 527 124.37 -38.18 -3.09
N LEU A 528 124.07 -36.88 -2.96
CA LEU A 528 125.06 -35.81 -3.05
C LEU A 528 125.95 -35.72 -1.80
N LEU A 529 125.39 -35.99 -0.61
CA LEU A 529 126.14 -36.05 0.64
C LEU A 529 127.10 -37.25 0.67
N GLU A 530 126.73 -38.40 0.08
CA GLU A 530 127.67 -39.53 -0.12
C GLU A 530 128.86 -39.18 -1.04
N ALA A 531 128.72 -38.19 -1.93
CA ALA A 531 129.79 -37.71 -2.81
C ALA A 531 130.67 -36.60 -2.21
N GLU A 532 130.30 -36.05 -1.04
CA GLU A 532 131.00 -34.94 -0.39
C GLU A 532 132.49 -35.20 -0.01
N PRO A 533 132.95 -36.40 0.42
CA PRO A 533 134.37 -36.61 0.77
C PRO A 533 135.35 -36.49 -0.42
N LEU A 534 134.86 -36.40 -1.66
CA LEU A 534 135.69 -36.06 -2.82
C LEU A 534 135.98 -34.55 -2.89
N ARG A 535 135.08 -33.69 -2.38
CA ARG A 535 135.19 -32.23 -2.42
C ARG A 535 136.22 -31.72 -1.42
N ASP A 536 136.23 -32.26 -0.20
CA ASP A 536 137.15 -31.85 0.86
C ASP A 536 138.62 -32.04 0.45
N SER A 537 138.92 -33.08 -0.35
CA SER A 537 140.27 -33.32 -0.91
C SER A 537 140.76 -32.28 -1.92
N LEU A 538 139.86 -31.47 -2.48
CA LEU A 538 140.16 -30.43 -3.47
C LEU A 538 140.17 -29.02 -2.85
N GLU A 539 139.49 -28.82 -1.71
CA GLU A 539 139.50 -27.54 -0.99
C GLU A 539 140.84 -27.29 -0.27
N GLU A 540 141.54 -28.34 0.16
CA GLU A 540 142.86 -28.23 0.82
C GLU A 540 143.97 -27.71 -0.13
N GLU A 541 143.90 -28.01 -1.43
CA GLU A 541 144.79 -27.42 -2.45
C GLU A 541 144.50 -25.93 -2.71
N TYR A 542 143.23 -25.51 -2.57
CA TYR A 542 142.81 -24.12 -2.86
C TYR A 542 143.14 -23.13 -1.73
N ALA A 543 143.21 -23.59 -0.48
CA ALA A 543 143.48 -22.74 0.68
C ALA A 543 144.87 -22.04 0.59
N SER A 544 145.86 -22.72 0.03
CA SER A 544 147.23 -22.23 -0.15
C SER A 544 147.34 -21.04 -1.13
N ALA A 545 146.44 -20.96 -2.11
CA ALA A 545 146.47 -19.93 -3.15
C ALA A 545 145.81 -18.59 -2.75
N MET A 546 145.12 -18.53 -1.61
CA MET A 546 144.24 -17.41 -1.28
C MET A 546 144.91 -16.28 -0.46
N GLU A 547 146.08 -16.52 0.16
CA GLU A 547 146.81 -15.47 0.90
C GLU A 547 147.32 -14.34 0.00
N GLU A 548 147.78 -14.64 -1.23
CA GLU A 548 148.27 -13.62 -2.16
C GLU A 548 147.15 -12.70 -2.69
N TYR A 549 145.88 -13.12 -2.60
CA TYR A 549 144.73 -12.37 -3.12
C TYR A 549 144.27 -11.23 -2.20
N GLU A 550 144.41 -11.37 -0.87
CA GLU A 550 143.96 -10.36 0.10
C GLU A 550 144.80 -9.07 0.07
N GLU A 551 146.06 -9.13 -0.37
CA GLU A 551 146.91 -7.93 -0.54
C GLU A 551 146.45 -7.09 -1.75
N SER A 552 146.12 -7.75 -2.87
CA SER A 552 145.57 -7.13 -4.08
C SER A 552 144.18 -6.47 -3.86
N LYS A 553 143.37 -7.09 -2.99
CA LYS A 553 142.04 -6.62 -2.59
C LYS A 553 142.05 -5.22 -1.95
N ARG A 554 143.10 -4.82 -1.22
CA ARG A 554 143.16 -3.46 -0.61
C ARG A 554 143.22 -2.35 -1.65
N ILE A 555 144.03 -2.50 -2.69
CA ILE A 555 144.13 -1.52 -3.80
C ILE A 555 142.81 -1.46 -4.58
N MET A 556 142.13 -2.60 -4.72
CA MET A 556 140.82 -2.68 -5.37
C MET A 556 139.73 -1.90 -4.64
N ILE A 557 139.80 -1.76 -3.30
CA ILE A 557 138.81 -1.02 -2.50
C ILE A 557 138.85 0.50 -2.78
N GLU A 558 140.03 1.09 -2.99
CA GLU A 558 140.12 2.53 -3.32
C GLU A 558 139.53 2.84 -4.71
N LEU A 559 139.75 1.96 -5.68
CA LEU A 559 139.11 2.05 -7.00
C LEU A 559 137.60 1.79 -6.91
N LYS A 560 137.15 0.88 -6.03
CA LYS A 560 135.74 0.61 -5.75
C LYS A 560 135.02 1.85 -5.18
N ASN A 561 135.70 2.65 -4.35
CA ASN A 561 135.14 3.89 -3.77
C ASN A 561 135.04 5.05 -4.78
N LYS A 562 135.91 5.11 -5.80
CA LYS A 562 135.69 6.01 -6.95
C LYS A 562 134.61 5.50 -7.90
N ARG A 563 134.50 4.16 -8.06
CA ARG A 563 133.44 3.52 -8.86
C ARG A 563 132.05 3.72 -8.24
N SER A 564 131.90 3.65 -6.92
CA SER A 564 130.62 3.91 -6.25
C SER A 564 130.16 5.36 -6.45
N GLY A 565 131.03 6.36 -6.28
CA GLY A 565 130.66 7.76 -6.50
C GLY A 565 130.16 8.07 -7.92
N LEU A 566 130.72 7.43 -8.95
CA LEU A 566 130.22 7.50 -10.33
C LEU A 566 128.95 6.66 -10.53
N SER A 567 128.88 5.46 -9.93
CA SER A 567 127.69 4.61 -9.94
C SER A 567 126.47 5.30 -9.32
N ASP A 568 126.66 6.07 -8.25
CA ASP A 568 125.59 6.82 -7.58
C ASP A 568 125.13 8.05 -8.39
N ALA A 569 125.97 8.54 -9.31
CA ALA A 569 125.58 9.58 -10.27
C ALA A 569 124.80 8.97 -11.44
N CYS A 570 125.28 7.85 -12.00
CA CYS A 570 124.56 7.09 -13.02
C CYS A 570 123.20 6.60 -12.52
N GLN A 571 123.12 5.99 -11.34
CA GLN A 571 121.85 5.55 -10.74
C GLN A 571 120.85 6.69 -10.50
N ARG A 572 121.31 7.92 -10.26
CA ARG A 572 120.39 9.07 -10.14
C ARG A 572 119.79 9.43 -11.49
N LEU A 573 120.58 9.42 -12.57
CA LEU A 573 120.10 9.64 -13.94
C LEU A 573 119.24 8.47 -14.46
N GLU A 574 119.58 7.23 -14.12
CA GLU A 574 118.78 6.03 -14.42
C GLU A 574 117.43 6.10 -13.72
N ARG A 575 117.38 6.42 -12.41
CA ARG A 575 116.12 6.60 -11.66
C ARG A 575 115.26 7.75 -12.19
N GLU A 576 115.84 8.78 -12.81
CA GLU A 576 115.07 9.86 -13.46
C GLU A 576 114.57 9.46 -14.86
N LEU A 577 115.35 8.70 -15.62
CA LEU A 577 114.91 8.08 -16.87
C LEU A 577 113.79 7.04 -16.64
N GLU A 578 113.93 6.17 -15.64
CA GLU A 578 112.92 5.18 -15.24
C GLU A 578 111.58 5.83 -14.86
N LYS A 579 111.60 6.94 -14.09
CA LYS A 579 110.39 7.68 -13.72
C LYS A 579 109.58 8.19 -14.92
N ILE A 580 110.22 8.42 -16.06
CA ILE A 580 109.54 8.86 -17.31
C ILE A 580 109.23 7.66 -18.20
N HIS A 581 110.12 6.67 -18.27
CA HIS A 581 109.98 5.53 -19.18
C HIS A 581 108.98 4.47 -18.67
N ILE A 582 108.96 4.18 -17.36
CA ILE A 582 108.08 3.16 -16.77
C ILE A 582 106.60 3.47 -17.01
N PRO A 583 106.07 4.69 -16.72
CA PRO A 583 104.66 4.99 -17.00
C PRO A 583 104.31 4.89 -18.50
N GLN A 584 105.22 5.33 -19.38
CA GLN A 584 104.98 5.35 -20.82
C GLN A 584 105.05 3.94 -21.45
N ALA A 585 105.93 3.07 -20.93
CA ALA A 585 106.00 1.66 -21.31
C ALA A 585 104.81 0.87 -20.75
N HIS A 586 104.39 1.14 -19.50
CA HIS A 586 103.22 0.51 -18.89
C HIS A 586 101.95 0.83 -19.67
N LEU A 587 101.67 2.10 -19.99
CA LEU A 587 100.51 2.50 -20.81
C LEU A 587 100.53 1.85 -22.20
N ARG A 588 101.70 1.69 -22.82
CA ARG A 588 101.84 0.99 -24.12
C ARG A 588 101.57 -0.52 -23.99
N MET A 589 102.06 -1.16 -22.93
CA MET A 589 101.79 -2.57 -22.67
C MET A 589 100.34 -2.83 -22.29
N GLU A 590 99.71 -1.99 -21.47
CA GLU A 590 98.28 -2.06 -21.17
C GLU A 590 97.43 -1.84 -22.41
N THR A 591 97.68 -0.79 -23.20
CA THR A 591 96.91 -0.58 -24.44
C THR A 591 97.11 -1.70 -25.47
N LEU A 592 98.29 -2.33 -25.53
CA LEU A 592 98.52 -3.53 -26.34
C LEU A 592 97.74 -4.74 -25.78
N ARG A 593 97.79 -4.97 -24.46
CA ARG A 593 97.09 -6.05 -23.75
C ARG A 593 95.56 -5.92 -23.87
N CYS A 594 95.02 -4.72 -23.72
CA CYS A 594 93.60 -4.44 -23.95
C CYS A 594 93.21 -4.66 -25.40
N ARG A 595 94.06 -4.29 -26.37
CA ARG A 595 93.81 -4.54 -27.81
C ARG A 595 93.88 -6.02 -28.18
N THR A 596 94.82 -6.79 -27.62
CA THR A 596 94.91 -8.24 -27.88
C THR A 596 93.78 -9.00 -27.18
N TYR A 597 93.42 -8.63 -25.95
CA TYR A 597 92.27 -9.15 -25.23
C TYR A 597 90.96 -8.85 -25.96
N ALA A 598 90.72 -7.61 -26.38
CA ALA A 598 89.54 -7.23 -27.17
C ALA A 598 89.48 -7.99 -28.50
N ARG A 599 90.61 -8.16 -29.21
CA ARG A 599 90.67 -8.98 -30.44
C ARG A 599 90.41 -10.46 -30.18
N LYS A 600 90.88 -11.02 -29.06
CA LYS A 600 90.61 -12.41 -28.66
C LYS A 600 89.12 -12.59 -28.37
N ASN A 601 88.54 -11.73 -27.52
CA ASN A 601 87.10 -11.72 -27.22
C ASN A 601 86.24 -11.55 -28.50
N LEU A 602 86.65 -10.72 -29.45
CA LEU A 602 85.94 -10.55 -30.73
C LEU A 602 86.01 -11.80 -31.61
N ARG A 603 87.15 -12.54 -31.63
CA ARG A 603 87.25 -13.82 -32.34
C ARG A 603 86.41 -14.90 -31.68
N GLU A 604 86.46 -15.02 -30.36
CA GLU A 604 85.65 -15.98 -29.59
C GLU A 604 84.15 -15.69 -29.77
N ARG A 605 83.74 -14.43 -29.67
CA ARG A 605 82.35 -14.01 -29.98
C ARG A 605 81.98 -14.30 -31.43
N LYS A 606 82.89 -14.13 -32.39
CA LYS A 606 82.61 -14.48 -33.79
C LYS A 606 82.34 -15.98 -33.94
N VAL A 607 83.17 -16.86 -33.36
CA VAL A 607 82.95 -18.31 -33.40
C VAL A 607 81.59 -18.69 -32.79
N ILE A 608 81.20 -18.04 -31.69
CA ILE A 608 79.87 -18.23 -31.08
C ILE A 608 78.75 -17.74 -32.02
N VAL A 609 78.92 -16.61 -32.70
CA VAL A 609 77.94 -16.11 -33.68
C VAL A 609 77.83 -17.04 -34.89
N ASP A 610 78.94 -17.51 -35.45
CA ASP A 610 78.98 -18.43 -36.59
C ASP A 610 78.23 -19.76 -36.24
N ASP A 611 78.47 -20.32 -35.04
CA ASP A 611 77.76 -21.50 -34.49
C ASP A 611 76.27 -21.25 -34.21
N LEU A 612 75.92 -20.08 -33.68
CA LEU A 612 74.51 -19.68 -33.48
C LEU A 612 73.79 -19.49 -34.82
N GLU A 613 74.42 -18.94 -35.85
CA GLU A 613 73.86 -18.81 -37.19
C GLU A 613 73.67 -20.16 -37.90
N GLU A 614 74.56 -21.12 -37.68
CA GLU A 614 74.40 -22.50 -38.13
C GLU A 614 73.23 -23.19 -37.43
N LYS A 615 73.17 -23.12 -36.09
CA LYS A 615 72.04 -23.63 -35.28
C LYS A 615 70.71 -22.97 -35.64
N LEU A 616 70.69 -21.66 -35.90
CA LEU A 616 69.50 -20.94 -36.37
C LEU A 616 69.07 -21.40 -37.76
N ARG A 617 70.01 -21.64 -38.69
CA ARG A 617 69.69 -22.22 -40.00
C ARG A 617 69.10 -23.61 -39.87
N GLU A 618 69.66 -24.49 -39.04
CA GLU A 618 69.07 -25.81 -38.76
C GLU A 618 67.67 -25.72 -38.14
N LYS A 619 67.47 -24.83 -37.16
CA LYS A 619 66.15 -24.65 -36.53
C LYS A 619 65.14 -24.11 -37.53
N ARG A 620 65.56 -23.25 -38.46
CA ARG A 620 64.72 -22.72 -39.54
C ARG A 620 64.36 -23.77 -40.59
N THR A 621 65.28 -24.66 -40.97
CA THR A 621 64.94 -25.79 -41.86
C THR A 621 63.99 -26.76 -41.16
N LYS A 622 64.25 -27.14 -39.90
CA LYS A 622 63.35 -27.98 -39.09
C LYS A 622 61.96 -27.34 -38.94
N LEU A 623 61.87 -26.02 -38.71
CA LEU A 623 60.61 -25.28 -38.65
C LEU A 623 59.87 -25.30 -40.00
N ASN A 624 60.55 -25.08 -41.12
CA ASN A 624 59.93 -25.15 -42.45
C ASN A 624 59.35 -26.54 -42.74
N THR A 625 60.03 -27.61 -42.33
CA THR A 625 59.52 -29.00 -42.44
C THR A 625 58.27 -29.21 -41.58
N ILE A 626 58.25 -28.68 -40.35
CA ILE A 626 57.06 -28.72 -39.47
C ILE A 626 55.90 -27.91 -40.06
N LEU A 627 56.16 -26.73 -40.62
CA LEU A 627 55.13 -25.90 -41.28
C LEU A 627 54.54 -26.64 -42.48
N PHE A 628 55.36 -27.23 -43.34
CA PHE A 628 54.92 -28.06 -44.45
C PHE A 628 54.04 -29.24 -44.00
N HIS A 629 54.43 -29.95 -42.93
CA HIS A 629 53.60 -31.01 -42.36
C HIS A 629 52.29 -30.48 -41.75
N ASN A 630 52.32 -29.34 -41.06
CA ASN A 630 51.13 -28.71 -40.50
C ASN A 630 50.15 -28.21 -41.58
N ASP A 631 50.66 -27.69 -42.69
CA ASP A 631 49.83 -27.31 -43.85
C ASP A 631 49.22 -28.56 -44.49
N ARG A 632 49.99 -29.65 -44.66
CA ARG A 632 49.48 -30.95 -45.14
C ARG A 632 48.43 -31.56 -44.20
N ILE A 633 48.62 -31.41 -42.88
CA ILE A 633 47.63 -31.83 -41.87
C ILE A 633 46.38 -30.95 -41.98
N ARG A 634 46.51 -29.62 -42.09
CA ARG A 634 45.35 -28.72 -42.29
C ARG A 634 44.58 -29.03 -43.58
N GLU A 635 45.26 -29.41 -44.67
CA GLU A 635 44.58 -29.90 -45.88
C GLU A 635 43.86 -31.23 -45.66
N ALA A 636 44.47 -32.18 -44.94
CA ALA A 636 43.82 -33.44 -44.59
C ALA A 636 42.61 -33.22 -43.67
N SER A 637 42.72 -32.37 -42.65
CA SER A 637 41.60 -31.97 -41.78
C SER A 637 40.48 -31.31 -42.57
N LYS A 638 40.78 -30.40 -43.52
CA LYS A 638 39.76 -29.80 -44.41
C LYS A 638 39.09 -30.82 -45.34
N LYS A 639 39.78 -31.90 -45.73
CA LYS A 639 39.17 -33.00 -46.50
C LYS A 639 38.24 -33.83 -45.61
N LEU A 640 38.72 -34.25 -44.43
CA LEU A 640 37.92 -34.97 -43.45
C LEU A 640 36.69 -34.17 -42.98
N GLU A 641 36.82 -32.86 -42.78
CA GLU A 641 35.72 -31.96 -42.44
C GLU A 641 34.68 -31.89 -43.56
N LYS A 642 35.10 -31.79 -44.83
CA LYS A 642 34.20 -31.89 -45.99
C LYS A 642 33.52 -33.25 -46.08
N GLU A 643 34.24 -34.34 -45.79
CA GLU A 643 33.69 -35.69 -45.76
C GLU A 643 32.68 -35.84 -44.62
N CYS A 644 32.99 -35.39 -43.40
CA CYS A 644 32.08 -35.35 -42.26
C CYS A 644 30.82 -34.52 -42.53
N ASN A 645 30.96 -33.34 -43.14
CA ASN A 645 29.82 -32.50 -43.54
C ASN A 645 29.00 -33.17 -44.65
N GLY A 646 29.65 -33.91 -45.56
CA GLY A 646 28.99 -34.79 -46.51
C GLY A 646 28.19 -35.89 -45.81
N TYR A 647 28.79 -36.62 -44.88
CA TYR A 647 28.12 -37.66 -44.08
C TYR A 647 26.98 -37.11 -43.22
N ALA A 648 27.11 -35.92 -42.65
CA ALA A 648 26.04 -35.22 -41.95
C ALA A 648 24.87 -34.91 -42.90
N SER A 649 25.15 -34.33 -44.07
CA SER A 649 24.14 -34.07 -45.11
C SER A 649 23.46 -35.37 -45.60
N TYR A 650 24.21 -36.47 -45.73
CA TYR A 650 23.67 -37.79 -46.04
C TYR A 650 22.81 -38.36 -44.90
N SER A 651 23.21 -38.13 -43.64
CA SER A 651 22.47 -38.57 -42.45
C SER A 651 21.16 -37.80 -42.29
N GLU A 652 21.17 -36.46 -42.44
CA GLU A 652 19.96 -35.63 -42.48
C GLU A 652 19.04 -36.05 -43.63
N GLY A 653 19.58 -36.18 -44.85
CA GLY A 653 18.81 -36.67 -46.00
C GLY A 653 18.34 -38.13 -45.86
N SER A 654 18.93 -38.92 -44.96
CA SER A 654 18.46 -40.26 -44.58
C SER A 654 17.36 -40.17 -43.54
N ALA A 655 17.49 -39.33 -42.51
CA ALA A 655 16.47 -39.08 -41.49
C ALA A 655 15.19 -38.44 -42.09
N GLU A 656 15.32 -37.58 -43.11
CA GLU A 656 14.17 -37.08 -43.88
C GLU A 656 13.51 -38.17 -44.74
N ARG A 657 14.30 -39.12 -45.25
CA ARG A 657 13.76 -40.28 -45.98
C ARG A 657 13.04 -41.22 -45.01
N GLU A 658 13.62 -41.45 -43.84
CA GLU A 658 13.04 -42.23 -42.76
C GLU A 658 11.73 -41.60 -42.27
N LYS A 659 11.69 -40.30 -41.97
CA LYS A 659 10.45 -39.57 -41.64
C LYS A 659 9.38 -39.71 -42.74
N ARG A 660 9.77 -39.59 -44.02
CA ARG A 660 8.84 -39.81 -45.15
C ARG A 660 8.35 -41.25 -45.25
N LEU A 661 9.19 -42.24 -44.95
CA LEU A 661 8.81 -43.65 -44.92
C LEU A 661 7.92 -43.97 -43.71
N ILE A 662 8.19 -43.42 -42.53
CA ILE A 662 7.36 -43.54 -41.33
C ILE A 662 5.98 -42.93 -41.59
N GLY A 663 5.90 -41.68 -42.07
CA GLY A 663 4.61 -41.05 -42.39
C GLY A 663 3.83 -41.81 -43.48
N ARG A 664 4.53 -42.43 -44.45
CA ARG A 664 3.90 -43.30 -45.46
C ARG A 664 3.46 -44.66 -44.90
N LEU A 665 4.19 -45.22 -43.93
CA LEU A 665 3.80 -46.41 -43.18
C LEU A 665 2.60 -46.13 -42.28
N GLU A 666 2.52 -44.97 -41.65
CA GLU A 666 1.37 -44.52 -40.87
C GLU A 666 0.14 -44.34 -41.78
N GLN A 667 0.28 -43.70 -42.95
CA GLN A 667 -0.78 -43.64 -43.96
C GLN A 667 -1.24 -45.03 -44.40
N MET A 668 -0.30 -45.92 -44.76
CA MET A 668 -0.63 -47.31 -45.12
C MET A 668 -1.29 -48.06 -43.97
N LYS A 669 -0.91 -47.78 -42.71
CA LYS A 669 -1.53 -48.37 -41.52
C LYS A 669 -2.95 -47.85 -41.33
N THR A 670 -3.21 -46.54 -41.48
CA THR A 670 -4.57 -45.99 -41.41
C THR A 670 -5.45 -46.48 -42.56
N ASP A 671 -4.90 -46.63 -43.76
CA ASP A 671 -5.58 -47.20 -44.92
C ASP A 671 -5.89 -48.68 -44.69
N LEU A 672 -4.95 -49.46 -44.13
CA LEU A 672 -5.16 -50.85 -43.74
C LEU A 672 -6.17 -51.00 -42.61
N GLU A 673 -6.14 -50.13 -41.58
CA GLU A 673 -7.13 -50.12 -40.50
C GLU A 673 -8.52 -49.80 -41.05
N LYS A 674 -8.64 -48.83 -41.98
CA LYS A 674 -9.89 -48.51 -42.67
C LYS A 674 -10.38 -49.68 -43.54
N GLN A 675 -9.54 -50.22 -44.42
CA GLN A 675 -9.84 -51.39 -45.24
C GLN A 675 -10.16 -52.62 -44.40
N TRP A 676 -9.57 -52.75 -43.20
CA TRP A 676 -9.87 -53.82 -42.26
C TRP A 676 -11.23 -53.64 -41.60
N GLN A 677 -11.64 -52.42 -41.24
CA GLN A 677 -13.02 -52.16 -40.79
C GLN A 677 -14.02 -52.40 -41.92
N GLU A 678 -13.77 -51.88 -43.12
CA GLU A 678 -14.59 -52.15 -44.32
C GLU A 678 -14.67 -53.66 -44.60
N SER A 679 -13.55 -54.38 -44.52
CA SER A 679 -13.50 -55.84 -44.68
C SER A 679 -14.20 -56.59 -43.54
N LYS A 680 -14.22 -56.04 -42.32
CA LYS A 680 -14.91 -56.60 -41.15
C LYS A 680 -16.43 -56.36 -41.24
N GLU A 681 -16.85 -55.24 -41.81
CA GLU A 681 -18.26 -54.97 -42.14
C GLU A 681 -18.71 -55.87 -43.30
N LEU A 682 -17.92 -55.98 -44.37
CA LEU A 682 -18.15 -56.98 -45.43
C LEU A 682 -18.15 -58.41 -44.88
N ALA A 683 -17.25 -58.76 -43.95
CA ALA A 683 -17.25 -60.08 -43.31
C ALA A 683 -18.47 -60.29 -42.40
N LYS A 684 -19.05 -59.25 -41.80
CA LYS A 684 -20.36 -59.35 -41.13
C LYS A 684 -21.48 -59.60 -42.14
N VAL A 685 -21.55 -58.82 -43.22
CA VAL A 685 -22.56 -59.00 -44.28
C VAL A 685 -22.44 -60.39 -44.93
N TYR A 686 -21.22 -60.85 -45.19
CA TYR A 686 -20.96 -62.22 -45.65
C TYR A 686 -21.26 -63.25 -44.57
N HIS A 687 -20.97 -63.01 -43.29
CA HIS A 687 -21.31 -63.96 -42.23
C HIS A 687 -22.82 -64.04 -41.98
N GLU A 688 -23.57 -62.95 -42.11
CA GLU A 688 -25.04 -62.95 -42.08
C GLU A 688 -25.61 -63.71 -43.28
N ARG A 689 -25.09 -63.45 -44.48
CA ARG A 689 -25.45 -64.20 -45.69
C ARG A 689 -25.07 -65.67 -45.60
N ASP A 690 -23.87 -65.99 -45.14
CA ASP A 690 -23.32 -67.33 -45.06
C ASP A 690 -23.90 -68.08 -43.88
N SER A 691 -24.33 -67.43 -42.80
CA SER A 691 -25.19 -68.04 -41.78
C SER A 691 -26.53 -68.42 -42.38
N GLY A 692 -27.14 -67.56 -43.20
CA GLY A 692 -28.33 -67.92 -43.98
C GLY A 692 -28.08 -69.08 -44.95
N ILE A 693 -26.95 -69.09 -45.67
CA ILE A 693 -26.57 -70.20 -46.56
C ILE A 693 -26.28 -71.47 -45.75
N VAL A 694 -25.61 -71.39 -44.61
CA VAL A 694 -25.32 -72.53 -43.72
C VAL A 694 -26.60 -73.06 -43.07
N GLU A 695 -27.58 -72.22 -42.71
CA GLU A 695 -28.91 -72.68 -42.29
C GLU A 695 -29.59 -73.46 -43.43
N THR A 696 -29.57 -72.95 -44.67
CA THR A 696 -30.11 -73.68 -45.82
C THR A 696 -29.32 -74.96 -46.14
N LEU A 697 -27.99 -74.95 -46.05
CA LEU A 697 -27.12 -76.10 -46.30
C LEU A 697 -27.19 -77.13 -45.18
N THR A 698 -27.38 -76.74 -43.93
CA THR A 698 -27.56 -77.67 -42.79
C THR A 698 -28.89 -78.41 -42.98
N SER A 699 -29.95 -77.70 -43.40
CA SER A 699 -31.23 -78.31 -43.81
C SER A 699 -31.11 -79.28 -45.01
N LEU A 700 -29.99 -79.24 -45.73
CA LEU A 700 -29.67 -80.06 -46.91
C LEU A 700 -28.65 -81.17 -46.58
N GLN A 701 -27.71 -80.93 -45.67
CA GLN A 701 -26.77 -81.91 -45.13
C GLN A 701 -27.47 -82.86 -44.15
N GLU A 702 -28.51 -82.44 -43.44
CA GLU A 702 -29.43 -83.35 -42.73
C GLU A 702 -30.18 -84.29 -43.69
N LYS A 703 -30.43 -83.85 -44.94
CA LYS A 703 -30.97 -84.71 -46.01
C LYS A 703 -29.89 -85.64 -46.61
N SER A 704 -28.64 -85.20 -46.72
CA SER A 704 -27.55 -85.97 -47.36
C SER A 704 -26.75 -86.89 -46.42
N SER A 705 -26.59 -86.54 -45.15
CA SER A 705 -25.97 -87.42 -44.13
C SER A 705 -26.83 -88.65 -43.83
N LYS A 706 -28.16 -88.55 -44.05
CA LYS A 706 -29.09 -89.69 -44.15
C LYS A 706 -28.73 -90.66 -45.29
N GLN A 707 -28.03 -90.22 -46.33
CA GLN A 707 -27.57 -91.05 -47.46
C GLN A 707 -26.13 -91.56 -47.24
N MET A 708 -25.18 -90.71 -46.84
CA MET A 708 -23.75 -91.08 -46.89
C MET A 708 -23.31 -92.16 -45.88
N LYS A 709 -24.09 -92.42 -44.81
CA LYS A 709 -23.87 -93.59 -43.93
C LYS A 709 -23.99 -94.93 -44.67
N GLU A 710 -24.55 -94.94 -45.87
CA GLU A 710 -24.68 -96.12 -46.73
C GLU A 710 -23.35 -96.49 -47.46
N LEU A 711 -22.29 -95.65 -47.40
CA LEU A 711 -21.12 -95.77 -48.29
C LEU A 711 -19.75 -96.10 -47.65
N SER A 712 -19.45 -95.69 -46.41
CA SER A 712 -18.05 -95.71 -45.89
C SER A 712 -17.48 -97.11 -45.57
N VAL A 713 -18.25 -98.16 -45.79
CA VAL A 713 -17.91 -99.57 -45.48
C VAL A 713 -16.85 -100.15 -46.44
N VAL A 714 -16.44 -99.40 -47.49
CA VAL A 714 -15.72 -99.94 -48.65
C VAL A 714 -14.18 -99.79 -48.62
N SER A 715 -13.60 -98.77 -47.95
CA SER A 715 -12.25 -98.27 -48.32
C SER A 715 -11.03 -98.74 -47.51
N SER A 716 -11.17 -99.47 -46.41
CA SER A 716 -10.08 -99.70 -45.43
C SER A 716 -8.97 -100.68 -45.84
N GLN A 717 -8.88 -101.06 -47.12
CA GLN A 717 -8.24 -102.30 -47.57
C GLN A 717 -6.85 -102.13 -48.24
N PHE A 718 -6.31 -100.91 -48.37
CA PHE A 718 -5.25 -100.62 -49.38
C PHE A 718 -3.84 -100.28 -48.84
N THR A 719 -3.68 -99.79 -47.62
CA THR A 719 -2.46 -99.05 -47.19
C THR A 719 -1.25 -99.92 -46.79
N GLN A 720 -1.17 -101.16 -47.25
CA GLN A 720 -0.42 -102.22 -46.58
C GLN A 720 1.06 -102.38 -47.02
N GLU A 721 1.51 -101.70 -48.09
CA GLU A 721 2.61 -102.23 -48.92
C GLU A 721 3.97 -101.48 -48.90
N MET A 722 4.02 -100.18 -48.58
CA MET A 722 5.18 -99.34 -48.99
C MET A 722 6.46 -99.39 -48.13
N ASN A 723 6.44 -99.98 -46.92
CA ASN A 723 7.52 -99.77 -45.93
C ASN A 723 8.86 -100.49 -46.21
N ILE A 724 8.94 -101.36 -47.23
CA ILE A 724 10.02 -102.34 -47.39
C ILE A 724 11.27 -101.78 -48.12
N PHE A 725 11.11 -100.74 -48.95
CA PHE A 725 12.10 -100.38 -49.99
C PHE A 725 13.43 -99.77 -49.48
N ASN A 726 13.46 -99.17 -48.28
CA ASN A 726 14.41 -98.09 -47.98
C ASN A 726 15.81 -98.55 -47.50
N LYS A 727 15.93 -99.72 -46.87
CA LYS A 727 17.12 -100.20 -46.11
C LYS A 727 18.47 -100.30 -46.87
N PHE A 728 18.43 -100.73 -48.13
CA PHE A 728 19.52 -101.46 -48.81
C PHE A 728 20.83 -100.66 -49.06
N LEU A 729 20.75 -99.33 -49.12
CA LEU A 729 21.78 -98.48 -49.73
C LEU A 729 23.04 -98.21 -48.87
N LEU A 730 23.08 -98.61 -47.60
CA LEU A 730 24.13 -98.21 -46.64
C LEU A 730 25.50 -98.91 -46.76
N ARG A 731 25.67 -99.94 -47.61
CA ARG A 731 26.81 -100.89 -47.52
C ARG A 731 28.10 -100.58 -48.29
N LEU A 732 28.20 -99.53 -49.11
CA LEU A 732 29.28 -99.40 -50.12
C LEU A 732 30.36 -98.31 -49.87
N SER A 733 30.36 -97.65 -48.71
CA SER A 733 31.37 -96.64 -48.33
C SER A 733 32.35 -97.21 -47.29
N LYS A 734 33.69 -97.21 -47.44
CA LYS A 734 34.60 -96.74 -48.51
C LYS A 734 35.87 -97.64 -48.51
N ARG A 735 36.76 -97.50 -49.51
CA ARG A 735 38.10 -98.14 -49.58
C ARG A 735 39.11 -97.24 -50.30
N LYS A 736 40.40 -97.37 -49.91
CA LYS A 736 41.66 -96.77 -50.41
C LYS A 736 42.22 -95.52 -49.69
N LYS A 737 43.56 -95.51 -49.67
CA LYS A 737 44.49 -94.48 -49.19
C LYS A 737 44.40 -93.22 -50.03
#